data_AF-A0A4R8ZWB8-F1
#
_entry.id   AF-A0A4R8ZWB8-F1
#
_cell.length_a   1.000
_cell.length_b   1.000
_cell.length_c   1.000
_cell.angle_alpha   90.00
_cell.angle_beta   90.00
_cell.angle_gamma   90.00
#
_symmetry.space_group_name_H-M   'P 1'
#
loop_
_entity.id
_entity.type
_entity.pdbx_description
1 polymer ?
#
loop_
_entity_poly.entity_id
_entity_poly.type
_entity_poly.pdbx_seq_one_letter_code
_entity_poly.pdbx_strand_id
1 'polypeptide(L)'
;MLAATGGLSAQAAPGPHGGASVAAGAPDADAPLTNLAHLNFLLDTVPLTEVPGHTTYRLAEHPDVLAPWTYADNTDGVYTRVGGGVLDPATGYWTQGAYNADDIARTAVVYLRHWQQTGDQTSRENAFQTLRSLTYLQTDSGPNAGNVVLWQQADGTLTPSAKPIELPDPSDSAESYWVARTVWALGEGYAAFQHDDPEFAAFLQDRLHLSLDSLNEQSLAQYGEYDVADGTQVPAWLIAGGADASAEAVLGLSAYTAVEPGDELARTALTQLAEGVAAMSSGSASEWPFGAIMPWNKSQSLWHAWGGLAPAAVADASVALDRADLLAAAVTDSATFTPQLLAAGGPDNAWSPTPGEAQIAYGVDSRLQSLVQTAEAAKAPGLLDLAAITAGWYFGANRSGEPAYNPATGTAVDGIERDGRVNPNSGAESTIHALFSMLTLDANPTLKAAALGIDTTVSTSGLSVVEAEAGIISGTGMNNIPESAWTGEANWSGGAYAALNAGDTLSLTVPASDQDRNVYPIVNQTEAASGSTTWTTGRTTLGDTLNGDAGGQGITDAPGKLSPLSLDRALPGGATNVTGTTTGAAAIDALLLQPQISTVAVSGAGGDSTLYVSATTETRTQQVAVPNGFVLTQRGYDATGQAVAERAGQKGHDRAGRVTIAPGGFTLVTLTRR
;
A
#
# COMPACT_ATOMS: atom_id res chain seq x y z
N MET A 1 4.22 -18.48 -5.79
CA MET A 1 5.49 -18.98 -5.20
C MET A 1 6.52 -17.85 -4.94
N LEU A 2 6.07 -16.76 -4.30
CA LEU A 2 6.95 -15.92 -3.49
C LEU A 2 6.78 -16.42 -2.05
N ALA A 3 7.70 -17.27 -1.62
CA ALA A 3 7.86 -17.50 -0.20
C ALA A 3 8.31 -16.17 0.38
N ALA A 4 7.42 -15.50 1.12
CA ALA A 4 7.81 -14.46 2.04
C ALA A 4 8.92 -15.03 2.93
N THR A 5 10.17 -14.71 2.61
CA THR A 5 11.30 -14.87 3.52
C THR A 5 11.19 -13.76 4.55
N GLY A 6 10.17 -13.88 5.41
CA GLY A 6 10.17 -13.29 6.74
C GLY A 6 11.36 -13.89 7.50
N GLY A 7 12.51 -13.26 7.36
CA GLY A 7 13.68 -13.55 8.16
C GLY A 7 13.40 -13.14 9.59
N LEU A 8 12.98 -14.11 10.41
CA LEU A 8 13.02 -14.03 11.87
C LEU A 8 14.44 -13.69 12.31
N SER A 9 14.70 -12.41 12.59
CA SER A 9 15.94 -11.98 13.24
C SER A 9 15.92 -12.44 14.70
N ALA A 10 16.97 -13.16 15.08
CA ALA A 10 17.11 -13.75 16.40
C ALA A 10 17.11 -12.66 17.50
N GLN A 11 16.22 -12.82 18.46
CA GLN A 11 16.11 -12.02 19.68
C GLN A 11 17.45 -11.87 20.41
N ALA A 12 17.87 -10.63 20.64
CA ALA A 12 18.76 -10.27 21.73
C ALA A 12 17.98 -9.41 22.74
N ALA A 13 17.98 -9.82 24.02
CA ALA A 13 17.26 -9.18 25.10
C ALA A 13 17.76 -7.73 25.38
N PRO A 14 16.89 -6.80 25.82
CA PRO A 14 17.25 -5.39 25.94
C PRO A 14 18.00 -5.08 27.25
N GLY A 15 19.03 -4.24 27.15
CA GLY A 15 19.57 -3.48 28.28
C GLY A 15 18.86 -2.12 28.42
N PRO A 16 18.70 -1.54 29.62
CA PRO A 16 17.91 -0.34 29.81
C PRO A 16 18.78 0.90 29.62
N HIS A 17 18.61 1.63 28.53
CA HIS A 17 19.20 2.97 28.40
C HIS A 17 18.22 3.98 27.83
N GLY A 18 17.74 4.85 28.73
CA GLY A 18 17.11 6.11 28.37
C GLY A 18 18.17 7.08 27.87
N GLY A 19 18.03 7.50 26.61
CA GLY A 19 18.66 8.68 26.05
C GLY A 19 17.55 9.65 25.65
N ALA A 20 17.52 10.83 26.24
CA ALA A 20 16.55 11.87 25.91
C ALA A 20 16.80 12.35 24.46
N SER A 21 15.82 12.16 23.57
CA SER A 21 15.79 12.86 22.29
C SER A 21 15.49 14.33 22.55
N VAL A 22 16.27 15.21 21.94
CA VAL A 22 15.95 16.64 21.91
C VAL A 22 14.76 16.77 20.98
N ALA A 23 13.59 17.10 21.53
CA ALA A 23 12.38 17.32 20.75
C ALA A 23 12.67 18.38 19.66
N ALA A 24 12.71 17.93 18.39
CA ALA A 24 12.75 18.84 17.26
C ALA A 24 11.45 19.66 17.29
N GLY A 25 11.56 20.98 17.16
CA GLY A 25 10.38 21.84 17.05
C GLY A 25 9.54 21.47 15.83
N ALA A 26 8.24 21.76 15.87
CA ALA A 26 7.35 21.53 14.74
C ALA A 26 7.93 22.16 13.45
N PRO A 27 7.88 21.47 12.30
CA PRO A 27 8.41 22.00 11.04
C PRO A 27 7.68 23.29 10.65
N ASP A 28 8.42 24.26 10.10
CA ASP A 28 7.82 25.47 9.53
C ASP A 28 7.04 25.11 8.25
N ALA A 29 5.76 25.46 8.19
CA ALA A 29 4.89 25.16 7.05
C ALA A 29 5.37 25.82 5.75
N ASP A 30 6.09 26.95 5.85
CA ASP A 30 6.61 27.66 4.69
C ASP A 30 7.98 27.12 4.21
N ALA A 31 8.68 26.33 5.03
CA ALA A 31 9.96 25.72 4.67
C ALA A 31 9.75 24.38 3.95
N PRO A 32 10.50 24.06 2.87
CA PRO A 32 10.42 22.76 2.22
C PRO A 32 10.60 21.60 3.20
N LEU A 33 9.76 20.57 3.10
CA LEU A 33 9.91 19.34 3.87
C LEU A 33 10.91 18.40 3.22
N THR A 34 11.04 18.44 1.90
CA THR A 34 11.94 17.58 1.15
C THR A 34 13.38 17.92 1.50
N ASN A 35 14.07 16.96 2.12
CA ASN A 35 15.48 17.05 2.45
C ASN A 35 16.24 15.83 1.93
N LEU A 36 17.03 16.01 0.87
CA LEU A 36 17.75 14.94 0.19
C LEU A 36 19.03 14.49 0.91
N ALA A 37 19.38 15.06 2.07
CA ALA A 37 20.68 14.81 2.72
C ALA A 37 20.92 13.33 3.02
N HIS A 38 19.92 12.61 3.55
CA HIS A 38 20.06 11.18 3.83
C HIS A 38 20.08 10.32 2.56
N LEU A 39 19.29 10.65 1.52
CA LEU A 39 19.35 9.96 0.23
C LEU A 39 20.72 10.17 -0.45
N ASN A 40 21.27 11.37 -0.38
CA ASN A 40 22.64 11.66 -0.82
C ASN A 40 23.68 10.91 0.03
N PHE A 41 23.42 10.70 1.32
CA PHE A 41 24.23 9.80 2.15
C PHE A 41 24.08 8.35 1.71
N LEU A 42 22.98 7.89 1.13
CA LEU A 42 22.88 6.54 0.60
C LEU A 42 23.56 6.40 -0.75
N LEU A 43 23.71 7.48 -1.54
CA LEU A 43 24.41 7.42 -2.82
C LEU A 43 25.90 7.12 -2.68
N ASP A 44 26.39 6.28 -3.59
CA ASP A 44 27.80 6.01 -3.76
C ASP A 44 28.17 5.87 -5.23
N THR A 45 29.46 6.02 -5.53
CA THR A 45 29.98 5.85 -6.89
C THR A 45 30.19 4.37 -7.18
N VAL A 46 29.61 3.91 -8.29
CA VAL A 46 29.75 2.53 -8.76
C VAL A 46 30.58 2.52 -10.03
N PRO A 47 31.77 1.87 -10.04
CA PRO A 47 32.52 1.69 -11.25
C PRO A 47 31.85 0.65 -12.13
N LEU A 48 31.65 0.96 -13.40
CA LEU A 48 31.06 0.08 -14.39
C LEU A 48 32.14 -0.46 -15.32
N THR A 49 31.97 -1.73 -15.72
CA THR A 49 32.81 -2.38 -16.72
C THR A 49 31.94 -2.86 -17.86
N GLU A 50 32.49 -2.93 -19.07
CA GLU A 50 31.75 -3.51 -20.19
C GLU A 50 31.50 -5.00 -19.94
N VAL A 51 30.22 -5.37 -19.87
CA VAL A 51 29.76 -6.76 -19.70
C VAL A 51 28.85 -7.09 -20.90
N PRO A 52 28.99 -8.25 -21.55
CA PRO A 52 28.13 -8.63 -22.66
C PRO A 52 26.64 -8.54 -22.27
N GLY A 53 25.84 -7.84 -23.07
CA GLY A 53 24.41 -7.64 -22.82
C GLY A 53 24.07 -6.50 -21.87
N HIS A 54 25.07 -5.78 -21.33
CA HIS A 54 24.85 -4.69 -20.38
C HIS A 54 25.68 -3.45 -20.75
N THR A 55 25.00 -2.33 -20.93
CA THR A 55 25.61 -1.04 -21.23
C THR A 55 24.75 0.10 -20.70
N THR A 56 25.29 1.30 -20.72
CA THR A 56 24.54 2.52 -20.42
C THR A 56 25.01 3.68 -21.28
N TYR A 57 24.28 4.80 -21.23
CA TYR A 57 24.61 6.01 -21.95
C TYR A 57 26.05 6.44 -21.68
N ARG A 58 26.84 6.51 -22.76
CA ARG A 58 28.25 6.94 -22.76
C ARG A 58 29.16 6.18 -21.77
N LEU A 59 28.93 4.88 -21.57
CA LEU A 59 29.74 4.03 -20.67
C LEU A 59 31.27 4.17 -20.91
N ALA A 60 31.71 4.20 -22.16
CA ALA A 60 33.14 4.30 -22.49
C ALA A 60 33.79 5.66 -22.10
N GLU A 61 32.98 6.72 -22.03
CA GLU A 61 33.45 8.07 -21.69
C GLU A 61 33.31 8.34 -20.18
N HIS A 62 32.28 7.76 -19.56
CA HIS A 62 31.92 7.96 -18.17
C HIS A 62 31.69 6.58 -17.51
N PRO A 63 32.75 5.87 -17.09
CA PRO A 63 32.62 4.51 -16.57
C PRO A 63 32.08 4.45 -15.13
N ASP A 64 31.72 5.58 -14.52
CA ASP A 64 31.17 5.64 -13.16
C ASP A 64 29.71 6.10 -13.20
N VAL A 65 28.89 5.55 -12.30
CA VAL A 65 27.49 5.96 -12.05
C VAL A 65 27.23 6.13 -10.55
N LEU A 66 26.03 6.58 -10.19
CA LEU A 66 25.57 6.68 -8.80
C LEU A 66 24.46 5.67 -8.53
N ALA A 67 24.57 4.96 -7.41
CA ALA A 67 23.52 4.06 -6.91
C ALA A 67 23.34 4.24 -5.39
N PRO A 68 22.10 4.13 -4.87
CA PRO A 68 21.82 4.15 -3.45
C PRO A 68 22.12 2.79 -2.82
N TRP A 69 22.87 2.77 -1.72
CA TRP A 69 22.98 1.60 -0.86
C TRP A 69 21.59 1.16 -0.39
N THR A 70 21.30 -0.14 -0.47
CA THR A 70 19.98 -0.70 -0.16
C THR A 70 19.55 -0.42 1.28
N TYR A 71 20.43 -0.63 2.27
CA TYR A 71 20.10 -0.49 3.68
C TYR A 71 20.99 0.54 4.38
N ALA A 72 20.48 1.08 5.49
CA ALA A 72 21.31 1.77 6.47
C ALA A 72 20.86 1.45 7.90
N ASP A 73 21.76 0.83 8.65
CA ASP A 73 21.54 0.48 10.04
C ASP A 73 21.80 1.67 10.95
N ASN A 74 20.92 1.88 11.93
CA ASN A 74 21.08 2.89 12.96
C ASN A 74 21.66 2.28 14.23
N THR A 75 22.76 2.86 14.73
CA THR A 75 23.28 2.59 16.07
C THR A 75 23.47 3.90 16.80
N ASP A 76 22.67 4.15 17.83
CA ASP A 76 22.71 5.37 18.66
C ASP A 76 22.66 6.68 17.84
N GLY A 77 21.85 6.71 16.77
CA GLY A 77 21.70 7.87 15.89
C GLY A 77 22.76 7.98 14.78
N VAL A 78 23.71 7.05 14.70
CA VAL A 78 24.70 6.97 13.63
C VAL A 78 24.25 5.94 12.58
N TYR A 79 24.15 6.36 11.32
CA TYR A 79 23.78 5.49 10.21
C TYR A 79 25.01 4.91 9.51
N THR A 80 24.97 3.61 9.23
CA THR A 80 25.99 2.90 8.44
C THR A 80 25.35 2.25 7.23
N ARG A 81 25.92 2.44 6.03
CA ARG A 81 25.47 1.81 4.78
C ARG A 81 25.69 0.29 4.82
N VAL A 82 24.70 -0.48 4.42
CA VAL A 82 24.69 -1.94 4.45
C VAL A 82 24.09 -2.48 3.16
N GLY A 83 24.70 -3.52 2.59
CA GLY A 83 24.16 -4.22 1.42
C GLY A 83 23.17 -5.33 1.82
N GLY A 84 22.54 -5.95 0.84
CA GLY A 84 21.57 -7.01 1.06
C GLY A 84 22.19 -8.36 1.47
N GLY A 85 21.64 -8.94 2.53
CA GLY A 85 22.06 -10.24 3.04
C GLY A 85 23.35 -10.18 3.86
N VAL A 86 24.19 -11.20 3.76
CA VAL A 86 25.41 -11.34 4.58
C VAL A 86 26.63 -10.87 3.81
N LEU A 87 27.48 -10.06 4.44
CA LEU A 87 28.78 -9.67 3.88
C LEU A 87 29.77 -10.84 3.96
N ASP A 88 30.37 -11.20 2.83
CA ASP A 88 31.58 -12.01 2.77
C ASP A 88 32.82 -11.11 2.92
N PRO A 89 33.54 -11.16 4.05
CA PRO A 89 34.68 -10.29 4.28
C PRO A 89 35.89 -10.63 3.39
N ALA A 90 35.92 -11.80 2.72
CA ALA A 90 37.02 -12.18 1.85
C ALA A 90 36.92 -11.50 0.47
N THR A 91 35.69 -11.35 -0.04
CA THR A 91 35.41 -10.75 -1.35
C THR A 91 34.94 -9.30 -1.24
N GLY A 92 34.39 -8.91 -0.07
CA GLY A 92 33.68 -7.65 0.10
C GLY A 92 32.27 -7.65 -0.48
N TYR A 93 31.77 -8.83 -0.90
CA TYR A 93 30.46 -8.96 -1.55
C TYR A 93 29.37 -9.32 -0.56
N TRP A 94 28.19 -8.80 -0.85
CA TRP A 94 26.97 -9.11 -0.14
C TRP A 94 26.26 -10.28 -0.81
N THR A 95 25.64 -11.18 -0.03
CA THR A 95 24.99 -12.36 -0.61
C THR A 95 23.85 -12.03 -1.57
N GLN A 96 23.25 -10.84 -1.48
CA GLN A 96 22.36 -10.28 -2.50
C GLN A 96 23.13 -9.28 -3.38
N GLY A 97 23.47 -8.12 -2.83
CA GLY A 97 24.19 -7.05 -3.53
C GLY A 97 24.32 -5.80 -2.64
N ALA A 98 25.15 -4.84 -3.02
CA ALA A 98 25.21 -3.55 -2.33
C ALA A 98 24.06 -2.61 -2.75
N TYR A 99 23.63 -2.74 -4.01
CA TYR A 99 22.62 -1.93 -4.67
C TYR A 99 21.61 -2.85 -5.38
N ASN A 100 20.40 -2.35 -5.60
CA ASN A 100 19.40 -3.05 -6.40
C ASN A 100 18.65 -2.11 -7.36
N ALA A 101 18.12 -2.70 -8.44
CA ALA A 101 17.37 -1.98 -9.47
C ALA A 101 16.11 -1.29 -8.93
N ASP A 102 15.45 -1.85 -7.91
CA ASP A 102 14.24 -1.29 -7.32
C ASP A 102 14.49 0.08 -6.66
N ASP A 103 15.54 0.16 -5.86
CA ASP A 103 15.94 1.37 -5.16
C ASP A 103 16.57 2.38 -6.10
N ILE A 104 17.36 1.94 -7.08
CA ILE A 104 17.92 2.81 -8.12
C ILE A 104 16.79 3.47 -8.92
N ALA A 105 15.79 2.70 -9.37
CA ALA A 105 14.66 3.22 -10.13
C ALA A 105 13.87 4.25 -9.34
N ARG A 106 13.46 3.93 -8.12
CA ARG A 106 12.69 4.85 -7.26
C ARG A 106 13.51 6.08 -6.88
N THR A 107 14.82 5.93 -6.65
CA THR A 107 15.74 7.06 -6.39
C THR A 107 15.84 8.01 -7.59
N ALA A 108 15.90 7.48 -8.81
CA ALA A 108 15.87 8.29 -10.02
C ALA A 108 14.60 9.14 -10.06
N VAL A 109 13.45 8.54 -9.77
CA VAL A 109 12.15 9.25 -9.74
C VAL A 109 12.13 10.34 -8.65
N VAL A 110 12.69 10.10 -7.45
CA VAL A 110 12.80 11.16 -6.42
C VAL A 110 13.58 12.36 -6.96
N TYR A 111 14.76 12.12 -7.54
CA TYR A 111 15.59 13.21 -8.07
C TYR A 111 14.98 13.90 -9.28
N LEU A 112 14.31 13.17 -10.18
CA LEU A 112 13.57 13.72 -11.31
C LEU A 112 12.48 14.67 -10.82
N ARG A 113 11.62 14.22 -9.90
CA ARG A 113 10.53 15.02 -9.35
C ARG A 113 11.04 16.22 -8.57
N HIS A 114 12.07 16.05 -7.74
CA HIS A 114 12.68 17.16 -7.02
C HIS A 114 13.29 18.19 -7.97
N TRP A 115 14.01 17.76 -9.01
CA TRP A 115 14.56 18.65 -10.03
C TRP A 115 13.45 19.42 -10.76
N GLN A 116 12.38 18.75 -11.20
CA GLN A 116 11.28 19.41 -11.90
C GLN A 116 10.52 20.40 -11.00
N GLN A 117 10.38 20.11 -9.70
CA GLN A 117 9.72 21.02 -8.75
C GLN A 117 10.59 22.23 -8.35
N THR A 118 11.92 22.08 -8.29
CA THR A 118 12.80 23.09 -7.69
C THR A 118 13.80 23.73 -8.65
N GLY A 119 14.05 23.11 -9.80
CA GLY A 119 15.13 23.47 -10.73
C GLY A 119 16.53 23.07 -10.26
N ASP A 120 16.66 22.29 -9.18
CA ASP A 120 17.95 21.91 -8.59
C ASP A 120 18.80 21.06 -9.56
N GLN A 121 19.96 21.60 -9.93
CA GLN A 121 20.85 20.98 -10.92
C GLN A 121 21.60 19.77 -10.37
N THR A 122 21.81 19.70 -9.06
CA THR A 122 22.41 18.51 -8.43
C THR A 122 21.46 17.33 -8.53
N SER A 123 20.16 17.57 -8.33
CA SER A 123 19.11 16.57 -8.50
C SER A 123 18.99 16.13 -9.95
N ARG A 124 19.08 17.07 -10.91
CA ARG A 124 19.17 16.72 -12.33
C ARG A 124 20.33 15.76 -12.62
N GLU A 125 21.52 16.08 -12.12
CA GLU A 125 22.72 15.24 -12.31
C GLU A 125 22.56 13.88 -11.61
N ASN A 126 22.06 13.84 -10.39
CA ASN A 126 21.82 12.60 -9.67
C ASN A 126 20.79 11.73 -10.40
N ALA A 127 19.68 12.31 -10.89
CA ALA A 127 18.70 11.63 -11.72
C ALA A 127 19.35 11.00 -12.96
N PHE A 128 20.15 11.79 -13.70
CA PHE A 128 20.91 11.32 -14.86
C PHE A 128 21.81 10.14 -14.50
N GLN A 129 22.60 10.23 -13.42
CA GLN A 129 23.50 9.15 -13.00
C GLN A 129 22.75 7.89 -12.53
N THR A 130 21.64 8.04 -11.82
CA THR A 130 20.84 6.89 -11.37
C THR A 130 20.10 6.21 -12.53
N LEU A 131 19.63 6.96 -13.54
CA LEU A 131 19.07 6.38 -14.77
C LEU A 131 20.14 5.64 -15.58
N ARG A 132 21.38 6.14 -15.58
CA ARG A 132 22.51 5.42 -16.16
C ARG A 132 22.80 4.12 -15.41
N SER A 133 22.82 4.17 -14.07
CA SER A 133 22.96 2.97 -13.24
C SER A 133 21.87 1.95 -13.52
N LEU A 134 20.61 2.40 -13.61
CA LEU A 134 19.47 1.52 -13.87
C LEU A 134 19.55 0.84 -15.23
N THR A 135 19.85 1.63 -16.28
CA THR A 135 19.96 1.10 -17.64
C THR A 135 21.14 0.15 -17.80
N TYR A 136 22.21 0.30 -17.02
CA TYR A 136 23.29 -0.70 -16.98
C TYR A 136 22.80 -2.07 -16.47
N LEU A 137 21.86 -2.09 -15.51
CA LEU A 137 21.26 -3.35 -15.00
C LEU A 137 20.28 -3.98 -16.00
N GLN A 138 19.78 -3.22 -16.96
CA GLN A 138 18.91 -3.74 -18.02
C GLN A 138 19.72 -4.54 -19.06
N THR A 139 19.25 -5.74 -19.37
CA THR A 139 19.77 -6.56 -20.46
C THR A 139 19.38 -5.90 -21.79
N ASP A 140 20.37 -5.54 -22.61
CA ASP A 140 20.19 -4.71 -23.80
C ASP A 140 20.09 -5.48 -25.12
N SER A 141 20.41 -6.77 -25.10
CA SER A 141 20.50 -7.61 -26.28
C SER A 141 20.40 -9.08 -25.94
N GLY A 142 20.05 -9.89 -26.95
CA GLY A 142 19.84 -11.33 -26.77
C GLY A 142 18.40 -11.67 -26.35
N PRO A 143 18.14 -12.92 -25.96
CA PRO A 143 16.79 -13.43 -25.71
C PRO A 143 16.09 -12.82 -24.49
N ASN A 144 16.84 -12.18 -23.59
CA ASN A 144 16.32 -11.57 -22.37
C ASN A 144 16.31 -10.02 -22.46
N ALA A 145 16.47 -9.46 -23.67
CA ALA A 145 16.51 -8.01 -23.84
C ALA A 145 15.25 -7.35 -23.24
N GLY A 146 15.44 -6.24 -22.53
CA GLY A 146 14.38 -5.52 -21.83
C GLY A 146 14.13 -5.96 -20.39
N ASN A 147 14.53 -7.18 -20.02
CA ASN A 147 14.56 -7.61 -18.62
C ASN A 147 15.75 -6.98 -17.88
N VAL A 148 15.75 -7.08 -16.55
CA VAL A 148 16.66 -6.33 -15.69
C VAL A 148 17.26 -7.26 -14.65
N VAL A 149 18.55 -7.10 -14.35
CA VAL A 149 19.21 -7.78 -13.23
C VAL A 149 18.90 -7.03 -11.94
N LEU A 150 18.48 -7.73 -10.89
CA LEU A 150 18.07 -7.07 -9.66
C LEU A 150 19.26 -6.50 -8.88
N TRP A 151 20.34 -7.25 -8.68
CA TRP A 151 21.39 -6.92 -7.72
C TRP A 151 22.75 -6.57 -8.35
N GLN A 152 23.47 -5.64 -7.71
CA GLN A 152 24.83 -5.26 -8.06
C GLN A 152 25.71 -5.09 -6.82
N GLN A 153 26.98 -5.49 -6.89
CA GLN A 153 27.98 -5.30 -5.84
C GLN A 153 28.57 -3.89 -5.87
N ALA A 154 29.26 -3.52 -4.79
CA ALA A 154 29.88 -2.20 -4.64
C ALA A 154 30.94 -1.88 -5.72
N ASP A 155 31.56 -2.91 -6.30
CA ASP A 155 32.55 -2.77 -7.38
C ASP A 155 31.95 -2.86 -8.79
N GLY A 156 30.62 -2.82 -8.91
CA GLY A 156 29.90 -2.87 -10.18
C GLY A 156 29.57 -4.28 -10.69
N THR A 157 30.07 -5.33 -10.02
CA THR A 157 29.80 -6.72 -10.42
C THR A 157 28.31 -7.03 -10.31
N LEU A 158 27.69 -7.49 -11.41
CA LEU A 158 26.30 -7.94 -11.42
C LEU A 158 26.15 -9.20 -10.57
N THR A 159 25.03 -9.30 -9.84
CA THR A 159 24.68 -10.48 -9.04
C THR A 159 23.34 -11.05 -9.50
N PRO A 160 23.31 -11.85 -10.59
CA PRO A 160 22.06 -12.33 -11.18
C PRO A 160 21.25 -13.28 -10.28
N SER A 161 21.91 -13.93 -9.31
CA SER A 161 21.35 -14.89 -8.37
C SER A 161 21.81 -14.56 -6.95
N ALA A 162 20.87 -14.13 -6.11
CA ALA A 162 21.10 -13.86 -4.70
C ALA A 162 21.21 -15.15 -3.87
N LYS A 163 21.72 -15.04 -2.64
CA LYS A 163 21.70 -16.12 -1.62
C LYS A 163 21.02 -15.63 -0.33
N PRO A 164 19.90 -16.27 0.10
CA PRO A 164 19.17 -17.35 -0.59
C PRO A 164 18.60 -16.88 -1.95
N ILE A 165 18.30 -17.84 -2.82
CA ILE A 165 17.77 -17.57 -4.16
C ILE A 165 16.44 -16.80 -4.04
N GLU A 166 16.37 -15.67 -4.74
CA GLU A 166 15.14 -14.89 -4.94
C GLU A 166 14.55 -15.28 -6.29
N LEU A 167 13.24 -15.58 -6.33
CA LEU A 167 12.58 -16.00 -7.56
C LEU A 167 11.88 -14.79 -8.24
N PRO A 168 12.00 -14.65 -9.58
CA PRO A 168 12.70 -15.54 -10.53
C PRO A 168 14.24 -15.42 -10.49
N ASP A 169 14.94 -16.55 -10.65
CA ASP A 169 16.42 -16.69 -10.70
C ASP A 169 16.83 -17.43 -11.99
N PRO A 170 17.70 -16.87 -12.86
CA PRO A 170 18.40 -15.59 -12.77
C PRO A 170 17.47 -14.40 -13.00
N SER A 171 17.68 -13.32 -12.24
CA SER A 171 16.78 -12.15 -12.12
C SER A 171 16.38 -11.45 -13.42
N ASP A 172 17.03 -11.70 -14.56
CA ASP A 172 16.68 -11.15 -15.87
C ASP A 172 16.07 -12.18 -16.84
N SER A 173 15.74 -13.40 -16.38
CA SER A 173 15.17 -14.45 -17.25
C SER A 173 13.69 -14.28 -17.58
N ALA A 174 12.99 -13.37 -16.91
CA ALA A 174 11.58 -13.07 -17.11
C ALA A 174 11.26 -11.65 -16.61
N GLU A 175 10.05 -11.19 -16.91
CA GLU A 175 9.47 -9.99 -16.35
C GLU A 175 9.37 -10.05 -14.82
N SER A 176 9.38 -8.88 -14.19
CA SER A 176 9.53 -8.76 -12.75
C SER A 176 9.07 -7.39 -12.23
N TYR A 177 9.02 -7.25 -10.91
CA TYR A 177 8.82 -5.95 -10.25
C TYR A 177 9.87 -4.92 -10.66
N TRP A 178 11.14 -5.33 -10.78
CA TRP A 178 12.22 -4.41 -11.17
C TRP A 178 12.15 -4.00 -12.64
N VAL A 179 11.57 -4.83 -13.54
CA VAL A 179 11.23 -4.37 -14.91
C VAL A 179 10.13 -3.31 -14.87
N ALA A 180 9.08 -3.50 -14.06
CA ALA A 180 8.01 -2.51 -13.93
C ALA A 180 8.51 -1.15 -13.39
N ARG A 181 9.38 -1.17 -12.38
CA ARG A 181 10.03 0.04 -11.85
C ARG A 181 11.01 0.67 -12.82
N THR A 182 11.65 -0.14 -13.66
CA THR A 182 12.47 0.37 -14.77
C THR A 182 11.60 1.13 -15.76
N VAL A 183 10.46 0.57 -16.17
CA VAL A 183 9.47 1.29 -17.01
C VAL A 183 9.02 2.58 -16.33
N TRP A 184 8.76 2.56 -15.02
CA TRP A 184 8.41 3.77 -14.25
C TRP A 184 9.47 4.88 -14.41
N ALA A 185 10.72 4.57 -14.04
CA ALA A 185 11.82 5.53 -14.03
C ALA A 185 12.18 6.02 -15.45
N LEU A 186 12.15 5.13 -16.45
CA LEU A 186 12.42 5.51 -17.84
C LEU A 186 11.34 6.41 -18.42
N GLY A 187 10.06 6.14 -18.11
CA GLY A 187 8.94 6.97 -18.57
C GLY A 187 8.98 8.38 -17.99
N GLU A 188 9.15 8.53 -16.67
CA GLU A 188 9.33 9.85 -16.04
C GLU A 188 10.65 10.51 -16.48
N GLY A 189 11.72 9.73 -16.64
CA GLY A 189 13.03 10.21 -17.10
C GLY A 189 12.97 10.81 -18.51
N TYR A 190 12.34 10.11 -19.44
CA TYR A 190 12.12 10.62 -20.80
C TYR A 190 11.37 11.96 -20.76
N ALA A 191 10.23 12.00 -20.05
CA ALA A 191 9.39 13.18 -19.98
C ALA A 191 10.12 14.40 -19.40
N ALA A 192 11.00 14.18 -18.42
CA ALA A 192 11.80 15.24 -17.82
C ALA A 192 12.96 15.72 -18.72
N PHE A 193 13.62 14.82 -19.45
CA PHE A 193 14.82 15.14 -20.24
C PHE A 193 14.56 15.52 -21.70
N GLN A 194 13.38 15.25 -22.28
CA GLN A 194 13.12 15.40 -23.72
C GLN A 194 13.48 16.78 -24.34
N HIS A 195 13.43 17.85 -23.54
CA HIS A 195 13.79 19.20 -24.01
C HIS A 195 15.15 19.67 -23.49
N ASP A 196 15.63 19.07 -22.42
CA ASP A 196 16.81 19.52 -21.67
C ASP A 196 18.08 18.75 -22.09
N ASP A 197 17.96 17.46 -22.36
CA ASP A 197 18.98 16.62 -23.02
C ASP A 197 18.30 15.64 -23.99
N PRO A 198 18.00 16.08 -25.24
CA PRO A 198 17.28 15.26 -26.21
C PRO A 198 18.02 13.98 -26.63
N GLU A 199 19.36 13.96 -26.56
CA GLU A 199 20.15 12.79 -26.91
C GLU A 199 20.01 11.72 -25.82
N PHE A 200 20.07 12.13 -24.55
CA PHE A 200 19.81 11.23 -23.44
C PHE A 200 18.36 10.76 -23.40
N ALA A 201 17.40 11.64 -23.66
CA ALA A 201 15.99 11.26 -23.74
C ALA A 201 15.73 10.22 -24.85
N ALA A 202 16.32 10.38 -26.03
CA ALA A 202 16.23 9.38 -27.10
C ALA A 202 16.81 8.02 -26.64
N PHE A 203 17.93 8.02 -25.92
CA PHE A 203 18.46 6.80 -25.31
C PHE A 203 17.47 6.17 -24.32
N LEU A 204 16.85 6.95 -23.44
CA LEU A 204 15.85 6.42 -22.49
C LEU A 204 14.62 5.84 -23.20
N GLN A 205 14.19 6.43 -24.31
CA GLN A 205 13.11 5.91 -25.16
C GLN A 205 13.47 4.54 -25.73
N ASP A 206 14.66 4.39 -26.29
CA ASP A 206 15.13 3.09 -26.79
C ASP A 206 15.15 2.03 -25.67
N ARG A 207 15.59 2.39 -24.45
CA ARG A 207 15.59 1.48 -23.29
C ARG A 207 14.18 1.15 -22.81
N LEU A 208 13.24 2.10 -22.88
CA LEU A 208 11.84 1.87 -22.54
C LEU A 208 11.22 0.87 -23.53
N HIS A 209 11.47 1.04 -24.83
CA HIS A 209 10.98 0.13 -25.87
C HIS A 209 11.50 -1.29 -25.70
N LEU A 210 12.75 -1.50 -25.26
CA LEU A 210 13.23 -2.84 -24.92
C LEU A 210 12.38 -3.51 -23.84
N SER A 211 12.07 -2.80 -22.76
CA SER A 211 11.19 -3.35 -21.71
C SER A 211 9.77 -3.60 -22.24
N LEU A 212 9.23 -2.73 -23.09
CA LEU A 212 7.90 -2.93 -23.67
C LEU A 212 7.85 -4.12 -24.63
N ASP A 213 8.87 -4.33 -25.45
CA ASP A 213 8.99 -5.51 -26.31
C ASP A 213 9.03 -6.79 -25.44
N SER A 214 9.80 -6.77 -24.36
CA SER A 214 9.87 -7.88 -23.41
C SER A 214 8.52 -8.19 -22.75
N LEU A 215 7.76 -7.16 -22.35
CA LEU A 215 6.41 -7.34 -21.79
C LEU A 215 5.43 -7.87 -22.85
N ASN A 216 5.52 -7.44 -24.11
CA ASN A 216 4.70 -7.93 -25.23
C ASN A 216 4.96 -9.39 -25.58
N GLU A 217 6.15 -9.91 -25.29
CA GLU A 217 6.47 -11.33 -25.43
C GLU A 217 6.02 -12.17 -24.22
N GLN A 218 5.63 -11.52 -23.11
CA GLN A 218 5.33 -12.13 -21.81
C GLN A 218 3.90 -11.81 -21.35
N SER A 219 3.69 -11.09 -20.24
CA SER A 219 2.37 -10.79 -19.69
C SER A 219 1.41 -10.18 -20.72
N LEU A 220 1.84 -9.17 -21.49
CA LEU A 220 0.95 -8.48 -22.44
C LEU A 220 0.56 -9.35 -23.63
N ALA A 221 1.27 -10.45 -23.92
CA ALA A 221 0.85 -11.43 -24.91
C ALA A 221 -0.50 -12.10 -24.54
N GLN A 222 -0.86 -12.08 -23.25
CA GLN A 222 -2.09 -12.66 -22.69
C GLN A 222 -3.21 -11.62 -22.55
N TYR A 223 -3.06 -10.42 -23.11
CA TYR A 223 -4.07 -9.36 -22.98
C TYR A 223 -5.44 -9.83 -23.46
N GLY A 224 -6.45 -9.64 -22.62
CA GLY A 224 -7.83 -10.07 -22.85
C GLY A 224 -8.15 -11.49 -22.36
N GLU A 225 -7.14 -12.25 -21.91
CA GLU A 225 -7.34 -13.55 -21.27
C GLU A 225 -7.48 -13.41 -19.75
N TYR A 226 -8.35 -14.24 -19.16
CA TYR A 226 -8.59 -14.25 -17.72
C TYR A 226 -8.25 -15.61 -17.15
N ASP A 227 -7.51 -15.58 -16.05
CA ASP A 227 -7.30 -16.73 -15.18
C ASP A 227 -8.45 -16.87 -14.17
N VAL A 228 -8.42 -17.97 -13.42
CA VAL A 228 -9.30 -18.21 -12.28
C VAL A 228 -8.45 -18.23 -11.01
N ALA A 229 -8.89 -17.51 -9.98
CA ALA A 229 -8.34 -17.55 -8.62
C ALA A 229 -9.50 -17.75 -7.63
N ASP A 230 -9.62 -18.95 -7.04
CA ASP A 230 -10.74 -19.35 -6.18
C ASP A 230 -12.11 -18.98 -6.79
N GLY A 231 -12.35 -19.48 -8.01
CA GLY A 231 -13.57 -19.20 -8.76
C GLY A 231 -13.76 -17.76 -9.27
N THR A 232 -12.85 -16.85 -8.94
CA THR A 232 -12.89 -15.43 -9.38
C THR A 232 -12.09 -15.25 -10.64
N GLN A 233 -12.64 -14.53 -11.63
CA GLN A 233 -11.88 -14.18 -12.82
C GLN A 233 -10.89 -13.06 -12.51
N VAL A 234 -9.63 -13.26 -12.89
CA VAL A 234 -8.55 -12.28 -12.68
C VAL A 234 -7.76 -12.09 -13.98
N PRO A 235 -7.26 -10.88 -14.28
CA PRO A 235 -6.47 -10.64 -15.49
C PRO A 235 -5.21 -11.52 -15.54
N ALA A 236 -4.96 -12.16 -16.69
CA ALA A 236 -3.78 -13.00 -16.91
C ALA A 236 -2.54 -12.20 -17.41
N TRP A 237 -2.73 -10.91 -17.76
CA TRP A 237 -1.72 -10.09 -18.44
C TRP A 237 -1.06 -9.03 -17.55
N LEU A 238 -1.15 -9.17 -16.23
CA LEU A 238 -0.45 -8.28 -15.29
C LEU A 238 1.02 -8.69 -15.16
N ILE A 239 1.91 -7.70 -15.07
CA ILE A 239 3.34 -7.92 -14.88
C ILE A 239 3.55 -8.75 -13.61
N ALA A 240 4.23 -9.90 -13.73
CA ALA A 240 4.43 -10.87 -12.65
C ALA A 240 3.12 -11.34 -11.95
N GLY A 241 1.97 -11.23 -12.61
CA GLY A 241 0.63 -11.53 -12.05
C GLY A 241 0.11 -10.48 -11.07
N GLY A 242 0.72 -9.29 -11.04
CA GLY A 242 0.53 -8.29 -10.00
C GLY A 242 0.00 -6.95 -10.50
N ALA A 243 -1.09 -6.45 -9.90
CA ALA A 243 -1.47 -5.05 -10.03
C ALA A 243 -0.48 -4.13 -9.32
N ASP A 244 0.18 -4.64 -8.28
CA ASP A 244 1.26 -3.98 -7.55
C ASP A 244 2.46 -3.61 -8.43
N ALA A 245 3.02 -4.57 -9.18
CA ALA A 245 4.07 -4.30 -10.16
C ALA A 245 3.52 -3.46 -11.33
N SER A 246 2.39 -3.86 -11.90
CA SER A 246 1.84 -3.21 -13.09
C SER A 246 1.50 -1.73 -12.87
N ALA A 247 1.07 -1.35 -11.65
CA ALA A 247 0.77 0.02 -11.29
C ALA A 247 1.98 0.95 -11.43
N GLU A 248 3.17 0.51 -11.02
CA GLU A 248 4.40 1.31 -11.13
C GLU A 248 4.76 1.54 -12.62
N ALA A 249 4.65 0.51 -13.46
CA ALA A 249 4.84 0.66 -14.90
C ALA A 249 3.82 1.63 -15.53
N VAL A 250 2.55 1.54 -15.12
CA VAL A 250 1.48 2.44 -15.58
C VAL A 250 1.76 3.91 -15.23
N LEU A 251 2.36 4.21 -14.06
CA LEU A 251 2.76 5.57 -13.71
C LEU A 251 3.78 6.15 -14.71
N GLY A 252 4.85 5.41 -14.99
CA GLY A 252 5.86 5.86 -15.97
C GLY A 252 5.30 5.97 -17.38
N LEU A 253 4.50 5.01 -17.81
CA LEU A 253 3.87 5.03 -19.13
C LEU A 253 2.86 6.17 -19.26
N SER A 254 2.17 6.56 -18.19
CA SER A 254 1.29 7.73 -18.17
C SER A 254 2.08 9.01 -18.38
N ALA A 255 3.20 9.18 -17.66
CA ALA A 255 4.10 10.33 -17.82
C ALA A 255 4.68 10.42 -19.24
N TYR A 256 5.14 9.28 -19.79
CA TYR A 256 5.68 9.19 -21.15
C TYR A 256 4.61 9.48 -22.22
N THR A 257 3.45 8.81 -22.15
CA THR A 257 2.37 8.96 -23.15
C THR A 257 1.77 10.37 -23.15
N ALA A 258 1.82 11.07 -22.02
CA ALA A 258 1.37 12.47 -21.93
C ALA A 258 2.22 13.43 -22.79
N VAL A 259 3.51 13.14 -22.98
CA VAL A 259 4.41 13.96 -23.79
C VAL A 259 4.67 13.40 -25.19
N GLU A 260 4.56 12.08 -25.37
CA GLU A 260 4.69 11.37 -26.65
C GLU A 260 3.43 10.55 -26.99
N PRO A 261 2.28 11.20 -27.22
CA PRO A 261 1.01 10.50 -27.43
C PRO A 261 0.93 9.72 -28.75
N GLY A 262 1.89 9.94 -29.67
CA GLY A 262 1.97 9.26 -30.96
C GLY A 262 2.71 7.92 -30.93
N ASP A 263 3.28 7.55 -29.79
CA ASP A 263 3.92 6.26 -29.61
C ASP A 263 2.88 5.18 -29.28
N GLU A 264 2.44 4.47 -30.32
CA GLU A 264 1.40 3.43 -30.21
C GLU A 264 1.84 2.22 -29.37
N LEU A 265 3.14 1.92 -29.28
CA LEU A 265 3.65 0.81 -28.47
C LEU A 265 3.41 1.10 -26.99
N ALA A 266 3.88 2.27 -26.53
CA ALA A 266 3.71 2.71 -25.15
C ALA A 266 2.23 2.95 -24.80
N ARG A 267 1.46 3.58 -25.70
CA ARG A 267 0.03 3.83 -25.48
C ARG A 267 -0.78 2.53 -25.37
N THR A 268 -0.45 1.52 -26.16
CA THR A 268 -1.09 0.19 -26.08
C THR A 268 -0.77 -0.48 -24.75
N ALA A 269 0.52 -0.55 -24.37
CA ALA A 269 0.92 -1.12 -23.09
C ALA A 269 0.25 -0.42 -21.90
N LEU A 270 0.21 0.93 -21.91
CA LEU A 270 -0.49 1.73 -20.89
C LEU A 270 -1.97 1.34 -20.80
N THR A 271 -2.65 1.24 -21.93
CA THR A 271 -4.08 0.89 -21.98
C THR A 271 -4.32 -0.49 -21.38
N GLN A 272 -3.54 -1.50 -21.81
CA GLN A 272 -3.72 -2.89 -21.39
C GLN A 272 -3.43 -3.08 -19.90
N LEU A 273 -2.31 -2.53 -19.40
CA LEU A 273 -1.96 -2.63 -17.98
C LEU A 273 -2.97 -1.87 -17.11
N ALA A 274 -3.40 -0.67 -17.50
CA ALA A 274 -4.36 0.11 -16.72
C ALA A 274 -5.74 -0.58 -16.64
N GLU A 275 -6.19 -1.22 -17.72
CA GLU A 275 -7.41 -2.04 -17.71
C GLU A 275 -7.27 -3.26 -16.78
N GLY A 276 -6.12 -3.92 -16.78
CA GLY A 276 -5.83 -5.03 -15.87
C GLY A 276 -5.82 -4.58 -14.40
N VAL A 277 -5.14 -3.48 -14.08
CA VAL A 277 -5.08 -2.92 -12.72
C VAL A 277 -6.48 -2.50 -12.24
N ALA A 278 -7.26 -1.82 -13.09
CA ALA A 278 -8.62 -1.42 -12.73
C ALA A 278 -9.55 -2.63 -12.49
N ALA A 279 -9.38 -3.71 -13.24
CA ALA A 279 -10.16 -4.94 -13.09
C ALA A 279 -9.88 -5.69 -11.76
N MET A 280 -8.79 -5.35 -11.06
CA MET A 280 -8.48 -5.91 -9.75
C MET A 280 -9.22 -5.22 -8.59
N SER A 281 -10.03 -4.19 -8.86
CA SER A 281 -10.92 -3.57 -7.88
C SER A 281 -11.97 -4.57 -7.37
N SER A 282 -12.11 -4.71 -6.05
CA SER A 282 -13.01 -5.70 -5.45
C SER A 282 -13.70 -5.19 -4.16
N GLY A 283 -14.85 -5.78 -3.83
CA GLY A 283 -15.63 -5.47 -2.64
C GLY A 283 -16.39 -4.13 -2.71
N SER A 284 -16.88 -3.69 -1.56
CA SER A 284 -17.67 -2.46 -1.39
C SER A 284 -17.56 -1.95 0.04
N ALA A 285 -18.10 -0.79 0.40
CA ALA A 285 -17.99 -0.24 1.77
C ALA A 285 -18.39 -1.22 2.90
N SER A 286 -19.20 -2.23 2.59
CA SER A 286 -19.65 -3.27 3.50
C SER A 286 -19.28 -4.70 3.08
N GLU A 287 -18.40 -4.88 2.10
CA GLU A 287 -17.91 -6.20 1.64
C GLU A 287 -16.39 -6.16 1.51
N TRP A 288 -15.69 -7.08 2.16
CA TRP A 288 -14.24 -7.21 2.05
C TRP A 288 -13.84 -7.43 0.57
N PRO A 289 -12.77 -6.79 0.04
CA PRO A 289 -11.73 -5.99 0.68
C PRO A 289 -12.06 -4.49 0.80
N PHE A 290 -13.33 -4.13 0.90
CA PHE A 290 -13.82 -2.78 1.11
C PHE A 290 -13.59 -1.78 -0.03
N GLY A 291 -13.57 -2.27 -1.27
CA GLY A 291 -13.36 -1.44 -2.46
C GLY A 291 -11.90 -1.30 -2.86
N ALA A 292 -10.98 -2.03 -2.23
CA ALA A 292 -9.57 -2.00 -2.57
C ALA A 292 -9.31 -2.53 -4.00
N ILE A 293 -8.27 -2.00 -4.64
CA ILE A 293 -7.63 -2.69 -5.76
C ILE A 293 -6.72 -3.77 -5.19
N MET A 294 -6.99 -5.03 -5.53
CA MET A 294 -6.23 -6.17 -5.02
C MET A 294 -4.81 -6.19 -5.63
N PRO A 295 -3.75 -6.37 -4.82
CA PRO A 295 -2.38 -6.21 -5.30
C PRO A 295 -1.94 -7.24 -6.34
N TRP A 296 -2.46 -8.47 -6.28
CA TRP A 296 -2.00 -9.56 -7.13
C TRP A 296 -3.08 -10.61 -7.37
N ASN A 297 -2.96 -11.33 -8.48
CA ASN A 297 -4.00 -12.23 -8.99
C ASN A 297 -4.04 -13.61 -8.31
N LYS A 298 -3.11 -13.90 -7.40
CA LYS A 298 -2.97 -15.22 -6.74
C LYS A 298 -3.58 -15.32 -5.35
N SER A 299 -4.17 -14.25 -4.83
CA SER A 299 -4.92 -14.31 -3.58
C SER A 299 -6.10 -13.37 -3.62
N GLN A 300 -7.26 -13.92 -3.26
CA GLN A 300 -8.48 -13.16 -3.05
C GLN A 300 -8.65 -12.75 -1.57
N SER A 301 -7.64 -12.95 -0.72
CA SER A 301 -7.73 -12.77 0.73
C SER A 301 -6.53 -12.03 1.34
N LEU A 302 -5.63 -11.52 0.50
CA LEU A 302 -4.46 -10.75 0.90
C LEU A 302 -4.43 -9.41 0.17
N TRP A 303 -4.59 -8.33 0.94
CA TRP A 303 -4.23 -6.99 0.49
C TRP A 303 -2.92 -6.57 1.13
N HIS A 304 -2.03 -5.91 0.40
CA HIS A 304 -0.75 -5.39 0.90
C HIS A 304 -0.37 -4.05 0.27
N ALA A 305 0.37 -3.25 1.03
CA ALA A 305 0.62 -1.86 0.72
C ALA A 305 1.67 -1.64 -0.39
N TRP A 306 2.46 -2.66 -0.75
CA TRP A 306 3.28 -2.61 -1.98
C TRP A 306 2.44 -2.48 -3.26
N GLY A 307 1.16 -2.88 -3.25
CA GLY A 307 0.21 -2.56 -4.32
C GLY A 307 -0.44 -1.19 -4.19
N GLY A 308 0.04 -0.37 -3.25
CA GLY A 308 -0.61 0.86 -2.82
C GLY A 308 -0.59 1.98 -3.86
N LEU A 309 0.15 1.86 -4.96
CA LEU A 309 0.17 2.85 -6.05
C LEU A 309 -0.89 2.56 -7.13
N ALA A 310 -1.60 1.44 -7.07
CA ALA A 310 -2.61 1.08 -8.07
C ALA A 310 -3.70 2.15 -8.32
N PRO A 311 -4.25 2.84 -7.30
CA PRO A 311 -5.21 3.91 -7.53
C PRO A 311 -4.57 5.13 -8.22
N ALA A 312 -3.37 5.55 -7.79
CA ALA A 312 -2.63 6.62 -8.47
C ALA A 312 -2.41 6.29 -9.96
N ALA A 313 -1.98 5.06 -10.23
CA ALA A 313 -1.70 4.57 -11.57
C ALA A 313 -2.91 4.65 -12.50
N VAL A 314 -4.08 4.13 -12.09
CA VAL A 314 -5.28 4.19 -12.94
C VAL A 314 -5.93 5.57 -12.98
N ALA A 315 -5.72 6.42 -11.97
CA ALA A 315 -6.08 7.83 -12.02
C ALA A 315 -5.26 8.58 -13.09
N ASP A 316 -3.94 8.45 -13.08
CA ASP A 316 -3.05 9.09 -14.05
C ASP A 316 -3.28 8.55 -15.47
N ALA A 317 -3.45 7.23 -15.61
CA ALA A 317 -3.79 6.61 -16.89
C ALA A 317 -5.13 7.10 -17.44
N SER A 318 -6.14 7.33 -16.58
CA SER A 318 -7.44 7.87 -17.01
C SER A 318 -7.29 9.25 -17.66
N VAL A 319 -6.36 10.07 -17.18
CA VAL A 319 -6.07 11.40 -17.74
C VAL A 319 -5.24 11.28 -19.01
N ALA A 320 -4.15 10.51 -18.99
CA ALA A 320 -3.25 10.35 -20.15
C ALA A 320 -3.93 9.69 -21.36
N LEU A 321 -4.90 8.79 -21.13
CA LEU A 321 -5.64 8.08 -22.17
C LEU A 321 -6.99 8.73 -22.55
N ASP A 322 -7.48 9.70 -21.78
CA ASP A 322 -8.85 10.23 -21.83
C ASP A 322 -9.92 9.11 -21.63
N ARG A 323 -9.71 8.29 -20.59
CA ARG A 323 -10.51 7.08 -20.28
C ARG A 323 -11.11 7.17 -18.86
N ALA A 324 -12.23 7.88 -18.74
CA ALA A 324 -12.92 8.10 -17.47
C ALA A 324 -13.43 6.83 -16.77
N ASP A 325 -13.56 5.71 -17.50
CA ASP A 325 -13.95 4.42 -16.94
C ASP A 325 -12.85 3.81 -16.04
N LEU A 326 -11.57 4.10 -16.30
CA LEU A 326 -10.45 3.65 -15.45
C LEU A 326 -10.47 4.33 -14.06
N LEU A 327 -10.95 5.57 -14.00
CA LEU A 327 -10.96 6.38 -12.78
C LEU A 327 -11.87 5.80 -11.69
N ALA A 328 -12.90 5.01 -12.06
CA ALA A 328 -13.86 4.46 -11.11
C ALA A 328 -13.20 3.55 -10.06
N ALA A 329 -12.20 2.76 -10.45
CA ALA A 329 -11.44 1.90 -9.54
C ALA A 329 -10.63 2.74 -8.54
N ALA A 330 -9.92 3.77 -9.02
CA ALA A 330 -9.16 4.68 -8.15
C ALA A 330 -10.04 5.40 -7.14
N VAL A 331 -11.21 5.89 -7.57
CA VAL A 331 -12.17 6.57 -6.69
C VAL A 331 -12.72 5.61 -5.63
N THR A 332 -13.06 4.38 -6.02
CA THR A 332 -13.60 3.39 -5.07
C THR A 332 -12.58 3.05 -3.99
N ASP A 333 -11.34 2.75 -4.38
CA ASP A 333 -10.25 2.45 -3.44
C ASP A 333 -9.94 3.66 -2.52
N SER A 334 -9.81 4.85 -3.11
CA SER A 334 -9.43 6.06 -2.37
C SER A 334 -10.53 6.55 -1.43
N ALA A 335 -11.79 6.53 -1.86
CA ALA A 335 -12.91 7.09 -1.11
C ALA A 335 -13.58 6.10 -0.14
N THR A 336 -13.38 4.79 -0.35
CA THR A 336 -14.03 3.73 0.45
C THR A 336 -13.01 2.92 1.26
N PHE A 337 -12.01 2.33 0.60
CA PHE A 337 -11.05 1.47 1.27
C PHE A 337 -10.07 2.25 2.15
N THR A 338 -9.47 3.33 1.64
CA THR A 338 -8.49 4.12 2.40
C THR A 338 -9.03 4.69 3.74
N PRO A 339 -10.24 5.27 3.85
CA PRO A 339 -10.76 5.68 5.15
C PRO A 339 -11.05 4.49 6.08
N GLN A 340 -11.42 3.32 5.54
CA GLN A 340 -11.55 2.09 6.33
C GLN A 340 -10.20 1.59 6.85
N LEU A 341 -9.14 1.69 6.04
CA LEU A 341 -7.76 1.38 6.42
C LEU A 341 -7.29 2.29 7.56
N LEU A 342 -7.49 3.60 7.44
CA LEU A 342 -7.17 4.57 8.50
C LEU A 342 -7.93 4.25 9.80
N ALA A 343 -9.23 3.94 9.71
CA ALA A 343 -10.05 3.59 10.87
C ALA A 343 -9.64 2.28 11.55
N ALA A 344 -9.06 1.34 10.81
CA ALA A 344 -8.53 0.08 11.36
C ALA A 344 -7.17 0.25 12.09
N GLY A 345 -6.60 1.46 12.09
CA GLY A 345 -5.38 1.77 12.85
C GLY A 345 -4.25 2.36 12.01
N GLY A 346 -4.47 2.61 10.71
CA GLY A 346 -3.50 3.26 9.83
C GLY A 346 -3.11 2.40 8.62
N PRO A 347 -2.12 2.85 7.84
CA PRO A 347 -1.66 2.18 6.63
C PRO A 347 -0.80 0.95 6.97
N ASP A 348 -1.43 -0.07 7.53
CA ASP A 348 -0.80 -1.37 7.80
C ASP A 348 -0.29 -1.98 6.49
N ASN A 349 0.87 -2.63 6.54
CA ASN A 349 1.54 -3.12 5.34
C ASN A 349 0.81 -4.29 4.68
N ALA A 350 0.00 -5.07 5.41
CA ALA A 350 -0.89 -6.07 4.84
C ALA A 350 -2.08 -6.43 5.73
N TRP A 351 -3.16 -6.84 5.08
CA TRP A 351 -4.36 -7.46 5.64
C TRP A 351 -4.51 -8.87 5.07
N SER A 352 -4.50 -9.89 5.94
CA SER A 352 -4.39 -11.29 5.51
C SER A 352 -5.30 -12.26 6.28
N PRO A 353 -6.64 -12.17 6.16
CA PRO A 353 -7.42 -11.03 5.68
C PRO A 353 -7.67 -9.99 6.80
N THR A 354 -7.21 -10.27 8.02
CA THR A 354 -7.27 -9.35 9.16
C THR A 354 -6.08 -8.38 9.15
N PRO A 355 -6.23 -7.16 9.71
CA PRO A 355 -5.09 -6.25 9.90
C PRO A 355 -4.04 -6.86 10.85
N GLY A 356 -2.79 -7.00 10.39
CA GLY A 356 -1.78 -7.75 11.14
C GLY A 356 -0.35 -7.22 11.09
N GLU A 357 0.04 -6.51 10.03
CA GLU A 357 1.44 -6.15 9.78
C GLU A 357 1.86 -4.78 10.33
N ALA A 358 3.18 -4.53 10.32
CA ALA A 358 3.78 -3.24 10.62
C ALA A 358 3.33 -2.14 9.64
N GLN A 359 3.52 -0.88 10.01
CA GLN A 359 3.33 0.29 9.15
C GLN A 359 4.68 0.75 8.64
N ILE A 360 4.82 0.94 7.33
CA ILE A 360 6.08 1.34 6.69
C ILE A 360 5.86 2.56 5.79
N ALA A 361 6.93 3.32 5.54
CA ALA A 361 6.86 4.53 4.73
C ALA A 361 6.31 4.26 3.31
N TYR A 362 6.59 3.10 2.71
CA TYR A 362 6.02 2.69 1.41
C TYR A 362 4.49 2.72 1.46
N GLY A 363 3.89 2.08 2.46
CA GLY A 363 2.43 2.00 2.58
C GLY A 363 1.78 3.35 2.84
N VAL A 364 2.45 4.23 3.58
CA VAL A 364 1.96 5.59 3.86
C VAL A 364 2.01 6.45 2.58
N ASP A 365 3.15 6.45 1.91
CA ASP A 365 3.41 7.22 0.70
C ASP A 365 2.47 6.84 -0.44
N SER A 366 2.37 5.54 -0.71
CA SER A 366 1.56 5.03 -1.81
C SER A 366 0.08 5.41 -1.65
N ARG A 367 -0.44 5.42 -0.41
CA ARG A 367 -1.78 5.92 -0.09
C ARG A 367 -1.87 7.44 -0.23
N LEU A 368 -0.88 8.19 0.24
CA LEU A 368 -0.86 9.66 0.11
C LEU A 368 -0.89 10.09 -1.36
N GLN A 369 -0.02 9.51 -2.20
CA GLN A 369 -0.02 9.77 -3.64
C GLN A 369 -1.36 9.34 -4.26
N SER A 370 -1.83 8.12 -4.01
CA SER A 370 -3.14 7.66 -4.51
C SER A 370 -4.29 8.62 -4.21
N LEU A 371 -4.35 9.17 -3.00
CA LEU A 371 -5.37 10.13 -2.60
C LEU A 371 -5.24 11.46 -3.36
N VAL A 372 -4.02 12.00 -3.52
CA VAL A 372 -3.79 13.30 -4.18
C VAL A 372 -4.09 13.21 -5.68
N GLN A 373 -3.53 12.23 -6.37
CA GLN A 373 -3.74 12.02 -7.80
C GLN A 373 -5.23 11.74 -8.12
N THR A 374 -5.89 10.89 -7.31
CA THR A 374 -7.32 10.62 -7.48
C THR A 374 -8.17 11.87 -7.19
N ALA A 375 -7.80 12.67 -6.18
CA ALA A 375 -8.50 13.92 -5.87
C ALA A 375 -8.48 14.88 -7.05
N GLU A 376 -7.34 14.99 -7.73
CA GLU A 376 -7.17 15.84 -8.91
C GLU A 376 -7.99 15.32 -10.10
N ALA A 377 -7.80 14.05 -10.48
CA ALA A 377 -8.47 13.45 -11.64
C ALA A 377 -10.01 13.41 -11.46
N ALA A 378 -10.50 13.05 -10.28
CA ALA A 378 -11.92 12.96 -9.97
C ALA A 378 -12.55 14.27 -9.49
N LYS A 379 -11.75 15.32 -9.27
CA LYS A 379 -12.18 16.57 -8.62
C LYS A 379 -12.87 16.31 -7.29
N ALA A 380 -12.30 15.42 -6.48
CA ALA A 380 -12.87 14.91 -5.23
C ALA A 380 -12.13 15.50 -4.02
N PRO A 381 -12.50 16.71 -3.55
CA PRO A 381 -11.73 17.43 -2.54
C PRO A 381 -11.68 16.74 -1.17
N GLY A 382 -12.61 15.83 -0.87
CA GLY A 382 -12.60 15.08 0.39
C GLY A 382 -11.39 14.15 0.52
N LEU A 383 -10.83 13.70 -0.60
CA LEU A 383 -9.64 12.83 -0.59
C LEU A 383 -8.39 13.57 -0.06
N LEU A 384 -8.34 14.90 -0.18
CA LEU A 384 -7.25 15.70 0.40
C LEU A 384 -7.32 15.78 1.94
N ASP A 385 -8.52 15.71 2.52
CA ASP A 385 -8.67 15.62 3.98
C ASP A 385 -8.18 14.25 4.49
N LEU A 386 -8.44 13.17 3.75
CA LEU A 386 -7.85 11.85 4.03
C LEU A 386 -6.33 11.88 3.86
N ALA A 387 -5.83 12.55 2.82
CA ALA A 387 -4.40 12.66 2.54
C ALA A 387 -3.65 13.35 3.69
N ALA A 388 -4.25 14.38 4.30
CA ALA A 388 -3.68 15.05 5.46
C ALA A 388 -3.54 14.11 6.67
N ILE A 389 -4.56 13.30 6.94
CA ILE A 389 -4.53 12.31 8.04
C ILE A 389 -3.49 11.23 7.75
N THR A 390 -3.43 10.72 6.52
CA THR A 390 -2.41 9.74 6.09
C THR A 390 -1.00 10.30 6.27
N ALA A 391 -0.74 11.52 5.81
CA ALA A 391 0.56 12.18 5.92
C ALA A 391 0.96 12.50 7.37
N GLY A 392 -0.01 12.73 8.27
CA GLY A 392 0.21 12.92 9.70
C GLY A 392 1.02 11.79 10.35
N TRP A 393 1.00 10.59 9.77
CA TRP A 393 1.83 9.46 10.21
C TRP A 393 3.32 9.82 10.30
N TYR A 394 3.84 10.60 9.36
CA TYR A 394 5.25 11.03 9.35
C TYR A 394 5.60 11.95 10.52
N PHE A 395 4.62 12.67 11.07
CA PHE A 395 4.82 13.71 12.08
C PHE A 395 4.42 13.27 13.50
N GLY A 396 3.97 12.02 13.68
CA GLY A 396 3.68 11.42 14.99
C GLY A 396 2.27 10.85 15.12
N ALA A 397 1.38 11.09 14.15
CA ALA A 397 0.02 10.52 14.16
C ALA A 397 0.03 9.05 13.71
N ASN A 398 0.77 8.23 14.44
CA ASN A 398 1.01 6.82 14.19
C ASN A 398 0.95 6.04 15.52
N ARG A 399 1.17 4.72 15.47
CA ARG A 399 1.05 3.85 16.66
C ARG A 399 2.16 4.05 17.70
N SER A 400 3.32 4.61 17.34
CA SER A 400 4.38 4.92 18.30
C SER A 400 4.18 6.26 19.00
N GLY A 401 3.44 7.19 18.38
CA GLY A 401 3.29 8.56 18.84
C GLY A 401 4.54 9.42 18.62
N GLU A 402 5.54 8.89 17.91
CA GLU A 402 6.82 9.55 17.63
C GLU A 402 6.92 9.88 16.13
N PRO A 403 7.58 10.98 15.73
CA PRO A 403 7.79 11.29 14.32
C PRO A 403 8.52 10.16 13.58
N ALA A 404 7.97 9.77 12.43
CA ALA A 404 8.56 8.76 11.55
C ALA A 404 9.49 9.36 10.48
N TYR A 405 9.46 10.68 10.30
CA TYR A 405 10.35 11.43 9.40
C TYR A 405 11.05 12.58 10.13
N ASN A 406 12.31 12.82 9.79
CA ASN A 406 13.08 13.96 10.27
C ASN A 406 13.39 14.94 9.13
N PRO A 407 12.72 16.11 9.06
CA PRO A 407 12.94 17.08 7.98
C PRO A 407 14.32 17.76 8.04
N ALA A 408 15.03 17.71 9.17
CA ALA A 408 16.36 18.31 9.28
C ALA A 408 17.45 17.43 8.63
N THR A 409 17.23 16.12 8.53
CA THR A 409 18.23 15.17 8.01
C THR A 409 17.75 14.40 6.78
N GLY A 410 16.44 14.33 6.54
CA GLY A 410 15.85 13.49 5.49
C GLY A 410 15.72 12.02 5.85
N THR A 411 16.03 11.63 7.10
CA THR A 411 15.91 10.24 7.57
C THR A 411 14.46 9.89 7.84
N ALA A 412 14.06 8.66 7.50
CA ALA A 412 12.77 8.08 7.85
C ALA A 412 12.94 6.73 8.53
N VAL A 413 12.10 6.43 9.52
CA VAL A 413 12.11 5.11 10.19
C VAL A 413 11.66 4.03 9.21
N ASP A 414 12.24 2.84 9.35
CA ASP A 414 12.00 1.72 8.44
C ASP A 414 10.57 1.17 8.60
N GLY A 415 10.07 1.18 9.84
CA GLY A 415 8.72 0.76 10.14
C GLY A 415 8.32 0.92 11.60
N ILE A 416 7.03 0.83 11.85
CA ILE A 416 6.41 0.86 13.16
C ILE A 416 5.58 -0.42 13.33
N GLU A 417 5.98 -1.25 14.28
CA GLU A 417 5.35 -2.52 14.59
C GLU A 417 3.94 -2.34 15.15
N ARG A 418 3.15 -3.41 15.15
CA ARG A 418 1.78 -3.39 15.67
C ARG A 418 1.68 -2.95 17.13
N ASP A 419 2.70 -3.24 17.93
CA ASP A 419 2.79 -2.85 19.34
C ASP A 419 3.36 -1.43 19.55
N GLY A 420 3.66 -0.70 18.47
CA GLY A 420 4.21 0.65 18.49
C GLY A 420 5.74 0.72 18.56
N ARG A 421 6.45 -0.42 18.59
CA ARG A 421 7.91 -0.43 18.52
C ARG A 421 8.39 0.12 17.18
N VAL A 422 9.36 1.03 17.22
CA VAL A 422 9.94 1.67 16.03
C VAL A 422 11.21 0.92 15.60
N ASN A 423 11.36 0.66 14.30
CA ASN A 423 12.64 0.29 13.69
C ASN A 423 13.36 1.58 13.22
N PRO A 424 14.45 2.02 13.89
CA PRO A 424 15.10 3.29 13.61
C PRO A 424 16.03 3.26 12.38
N ASN A 425 16.18 2.11 11.73
CA ASN A 425 16.90 1.99 10.47
C ASN A 425 16.29 2.90 9.40
N SER A 426 17.08 3.27 8.38
CA SER A 426 16.64 4.22 7.35
C SER A 426 17.32 3.87 6.03
N GLY A 427 16.93 2.72 5.46
CA GLY A 427 17.40 2.26 4.16
C GLY A 427 16.84 3.07 2.99
N ALA A 428 17.18 2.66 1.77
CA ALA A 428 16.73 3.32 0.56
C ALA A 428 15.21 3.37 0.47
N GLU A 429 14.51 2.23 0.64
CA GLU A 429 13.04 2.19 0.53
C GLU A 429 12.35 3.19 1.47
N SER A 430 12.63 3.14 2.78
CA SER A 430 11.98 4.03 3.75
C SER A 430 12.30 5.50 3.50
N THR A 431 13.53 5.80 3.11
CA THR A 431 13.98 7.17 2.76
C THR A 431 13.28 7.68 1.50
N ILE A 432 13.25 6.89 0.43
CA ILE A 432 12.69 7.25 -0.87
C ILE A 432 11.18 7.53 -0.74
N HIS A 433 10.44 6.63 -0.09
CA HIS A 433 8.99 6.80 0.05
C HIS A 433 8.63 7.97 0.99
N ALA A 434 9.41 8.22 2.04
CA ALA A 434 9.25 9.46 2.80
C ALA A 434 9.49 10.71 1.93
N LEU A 435 10.50 10.69 1.06
CA LEU A 435 10.78 11.81 0.15
C LEU A 435 9.70 12.00 -0.91
N PHE A 436 9.12 10.94 -1.46
CA PHE A 436 7.94 11.06 -2.34
C PHE A 436 6.76 11.73 -1.64
N SER A 437 6.52 11.37 -0.38
CA SER A 437 5.50 12.03 0.43
C SER A 437 5.82 13.50 0.65
N MET A 438 7.06 13.84 1.00
CA MET A 438 7.45 15.23 1.22
C MET A 438 7.37 16.07 -0.07
N LEU A 439 7.74 15.51 -1.22
CA LEU A 439 7.58 16.15 -2.54
C LEU A 439 6.10 16.39 -2.88
N THR A 440 5.23 15.43 -2.57
CA THR A 440 3.78 15.57 -2.72
C THR A 440 3.24 16.70 -1.84
N LEU A 441 3.69 16.79 -0.58
CA LEU A 441 3.28 17.84 0.35
C LEU A 441 3.84 19.22 -0.07
N ASP A 442 5.10 19.32 -0.46
CA ASP A 442 5.72 20.57 -0.89
C ASP A 442 5.05 21.14 -2.16
N ALA A 443 4.58 20.28 -3.05
CA ALA A 443 3.77 20.68 -4.20
C ALA A 443 2.33 21.12 -3.84
N ASN A 444 1.85 20.79 -2.63
CA ASN A 444 0.48 21.06 -2.17
C ASN A 444 0.46 21.81 -0.82
N PRO A 445 0.73 23.13 -0.78
CA PRO A 445 0.91 23.89 0.47
C PRO A 445 -0.26 23.80 1.47
N THR A 446 -1.50 23.79 0.99
CA THR A 446 -2.69 23.64 1.85
C THR A 446 -2.75 22.26 2.51
N LEU A 447 -2.48 21.21 1.74
CA LEU A 447 -2.42 19.83 2.24
C LEU A 447 -1.28 19.67 3.24
N LYS A 448 -0.10 20.21 2.91
CA LYS A 448 1.06 20.25 3.80
C LYS A 448 0.75 20.90 5.13
N ALA A 449 0.14 22.09 5.13
CA ALA A 449 -0.23 22.78 6.36
C ALA A 449 -1.23 21.95 7.20
N ALA A 450 -2.18 21.27 6.54
CA ALA A 450 -3.11 20.37 7.22
C ALA A 450 -2.41 19.16 7.83
N ALA A 451 -1.50 18.51 7.10
CA ALA A 451 -0.73 17.36 7.56
C ALA A 451 0.20 17.72 8.73
N LEU A 452 0.92 18.84 8.66
CA LEU A 452 1.76 19.34 9.76
C LEU A 452 0.95 19.75 11.00
N GLY A 453 -0.34 20.02 10.83
CA GLY A 453 -1.28 20.26 11.93
C GLY A 453 -1.70 19.00 12.68
N ILE A 454 -1.31 17.82 12.19
CA ILE A 454 -1.66 16.50 12.73
C ILE A 454 -0.38 15.78 13.16
N ASP A 455 -0.17 15.66 14.47
CA ASP A 455 1.01 15.03 15.07
C ASP A 455 0.65 13.90 16.04
N THR A 456 -0.63 13.67 16.28
CA THR A 456 -1.10 12.72 17.27
C THR A 456 -2.35 11.99 16.78
N THR A 457 -2.35 10.66 16.89
CA THR A 457 -3.57 9.85 16.81
C THR A 457 -4.15 9.69 18.21
N VAL A 458 -5.30 10.33 18.47
CA VAL A 458 -5.97 10.32 19.77
C VAL A 458 -6.67 8.98 20.01
N SER A 459 -7.40 8.49 18.99
CA SER A 459 -8.08 7.21 19.05
C SER A 459 -8.54 6.75 17.66
N THR A 460 -8.53 5.44 17.43
CA THR A 460 -9.23 4.81 16.31
C THR A 460 -10.33 3.89 16.83
N SER A 461 -11.43 3.80 16.08
CA SER A 461 -12.51 2.85 16.31
C SER A 461 -12.95 2.32 14.95
N GLY A 462 -12.40 1.19 14.54
CA GLY A 462 -12.68 0.56 13.25
C GLY A 462 -12.78 -0.96 13.38
N LEU A 463 -12.15 -1.67 12.44
CA LEU A 463 -12.16 -3.13 12.42
C LEU A 463 -11.64 -3.72 13.74
N SER A 464 -12.29 -4.79 14.20
CA SER A 464 -11.84 -5.58 15.34
C SER A 464 -12.05 -7.06 15.07
N VAL A 465 -11.18 -7.90 15.61
CA VAL A 465 -11.19 -9.35 15.39
C VAL A 465 -11.60 -10.05 16.69
N VAL A 466 -12.48 -11.03 16.57
CA VAL A 466 -12.83 -11.97 17.65
C VAL A 466 -12.49 -13.38 17.19
N GLU A 467 -11.40 -13.91 17.73
CA GLU A 467 -10.87 -15.22 17.33
C GLU A 467 -11.85 -16.35 17.62
N ALA A 468 -12.03 -17.27 16.68
CA ALA A 468 -13.03 -18.33 16.79
C ALA A 468 -12.67 -19.35 17.88
N GLU A 469 -11.38 -19.61 18.08
CA GLU A 469 -10.88 -20.54 19.10
C GLU A 469 -11.07 -20.03 20.54
N ALA A 470 -11.38 -18.75 20.73
CA ALA A 470 -11.80 -18.20 22.01
C ALA A 470 -13.28 -18.50 22.34
N GLY A 471 -14.04 -19.05 21.39
CA GLY A 471 -15.45 -19.37 21.54
C GLY A 471 -15.74 -20.68 22.28
N ILE A 472 -17.02 -20.90 22.56
CA ILE A 472 -17.52 -22.16 23.14
C ILE A 472 -18.12 -23.00 22.02
N ILE A 473 -17.50 -24.15 21.75
CA ILE A 473 -18.02 -25.15 20.83
C ILE A 473 -18.96 -26.08 21.60
N SER A 474 -20.19 -26.26 21.11
CA SER A 474 -21.08 -27.34 21.56
C SER A 474 -21.29 -28.32 20.43
N GLY A 475 -20.95 -29.59 20.67
CA GLY A 475 -20.94 -30.63 19.64
C GLY A 475 -19.65 -31.45 19.69
N THR A 476 -19.19 -31.95 18.55
CA THR A 476 -17.96 -32.76 18.44
C THR A 476 -16.76 -32.02 17.85
N GLY A 477 -16.94 -30.76 17.46
CA GLY A 477 -15.88 -29.89 16.96
C GLY A 477 -14.82 -29.55 18.01
N MET A 478 -13.71 -29.00 17.55
CA MET A 478 -12.57 -28.63 18.39
C MET A 478 -11.77 -27.49 17.75
N ASN A 479 -11.02 -26.76 18.59
CA ASN A 479 -10.03 -25.82 18.08
C ASN A 479 -8.85 -26.58 17.46
N ASN A 480 -8.31 -26.04 16.38
CA ASN A 480 -7.15 -26.59 15.69
C ASN A 480 -6.05 -25.54 15.57
N ILE A 481 -4.80 -26.00 15.67
CA ILE A 481 -3.60 -25.20 15.44
C ILE A 481 -2.91 -25.81 14.21
N PRO A 482 -2.93 -25.13 13.05
CA PRO A 482 -2.25 -25.62 11.86
C PRO A 482 -0.73 -25.62 12.07
N GLU A 483 -0.01 -26.38 11.24
CA GLU A 483 1.47 -26.41 11.25
C GLU A 483 2.07 -25.04 10.91
N SER A 484 1.33 -24.23 10.15
CA SER A 484 1.69 -22.87 9.72
C SER A 484 0.45 -21.98 9.79
N ALA A 485 0.63 -20.74 10.25
CA ALA A 485 -0.42 -19.72 10.14
C ALA A 485 -0.70 -19.35 8.68
N TRP A 486 0.32 -19.41 7.81
CA TRP A 486 0.18 -19.18 6.38
C TRP A 486 -0.50 -20.36 5.68
N THR A 487 -1.61 -20.10 4.98
CA THR A 487 -2.37 -21.09 4.20
C THR A 487 -1.75 -21.38 2.83
N GLY A 488 -0.86 -20.50 2.36
CA GLY A 488 -0.49 -20.39 0.95
C GLY A 488 -0.98 -19.09 0.32
N GLU A 489 -2.00 -18.46 0.91
CA GLU A 489 -2.67 -17.27 0.33
C GLU A 489 -3.08 -16.20 1.35
N ALA A 490 -3.31 -16.60 2.61
CA ALA A 490 -3.64 -15.73 3.73
C ALA A 490 -3.16 -16.32 5.05
N ASN A 491 -3.28 -15.58 6.15
CA ASN A 491 -2.91 -16.04 7.48
C ASN A 491 -4.15 -16.35 8.33
N TRP A 492 -4.12 -17.47 9.05
CA TRP A 492 -5.02 -17.70 10.18
C TRP A 492 -4.75 -16.64 11.26
N SER A 493 -5.77 -15.87 11.62
CA SER A 493 -5.70 -14.92 12.71
C SER A 493 -5.42 -15.67 14.02
N GLY A 494 -4.53 -15.13 14.86
CA GLY A 494 -4.10 -15.80 16.09
C GLY A 494 -3.33 -17.14 15.88
N GLY A 495 -3.17 -17.61 14.63
CA GLY A 495 -2.52 -18.89 14.30
C GLY A 495 -3.35 -20.12 14.66
N ALA A 496 -4.66 -20.00 14.82
CA ALA A 496 -5.57 -21.10 15.17
C ALA A 496 -6.96 -20.88 14.56
N TYR A 497 -7.82 -21.90 14.60
CA TYR A 497 -9.21 -21.79 14.12
C TYR A 497 -10.13 -22.80 14.82
N ALA A 498 -11.45 -22.57 14.76
CA ALA A 498 -12.46 -23.52 15.21
C ALA A 498 -12.87 -24.48 14.08
N ALA A 499 -12.62 -25.78 14.27
CA ALA A 499 -13.07 -26.84 13.36
C ALA A 499 -14.39 -27.43 13.85
N LEU A 500 -15.45 -27.31 13.05
CA LEU A 500 -16.82 -27.70 13.38
C LEU A 500 -17.30 -28.80 12.44
N ASN A 501 -18.13 -29.71 12.95
CA ASN A 501 -18.84 -30.73 12.18
C ASN A 501 -20.29 -30.31 11.97
N ALA A 502 -21.02 -31.01 11.09
CA ALA A 502 -22.45 -30.78 10.88
C ALA A 502 -23.25 -30.90 12.20
N GLY A 503 -24.02 -29.88 12.53
CA GLY A 503 -24.84 -29.79 13.74
C GLY A 503 -24.12 -29.21 14.96
N ASP A 504 -22.83 -28.92 14.85
CA ASP A 504 -22.09 -28.22 15.90
C ASP A 504 -22.50 -26.74 15.97
N THR A 505 -22.28 -26.14 17.13
CA THR A 505 -22.47 -24.70 17.33
C THR A 505 -21.22 -24.07 17.90
N LEU A 506 -20.91 -22.86 17.44
CA LEU A 506 -19.84 -22.01 17.96
C LEU A 506 -20.45 -20.74 18.52
N SER A 507 -20.28 -20.49 19.83
CA SER A 507 -20.74 -19.26 20.48
C SER A 507 -19.56 -18.37 20.85
N LEU A 508 -19.54 -17.16 20.31
CA LEU A 508 -18.48 -16.18 20.49
C LEU A 508 -18.99 -14.98 21.28
N THR A 509 -18.26 -14.63 22.34
CA THR A 509 -18.49 -13.36 23.05
C THR A 509 -17.87 -12.25 22.22
N VAL A 510 -18.69 -11.27 21.83
CA VAL A 510 -18.23 -10.08 21.09
C VAL A 510 -18.32 -8.85 22.00
N PRO A 511 -17.44 -7.85 21.84
CA PRO A 511 -17.51 -6.63 22.63
C PRO A 511 -18.89 -5.97 22.54
N ALA A 512 -19.35 -5.28 23.59
CA ALA A 512 -20.53 -4.43 23.47
C ALA A 512 -20.20 -3.18 22.63
N SER A 513 -21.20 -2.64 21.93
CA SER A 513 -21.08 -1.42 21.13
C SER A 513 -22.30 -0.52 21.40
N ASP A 514 -22.15 0.77 21.20
CA ASP A 514 -23.27 1.72 21.21
C ASP A 514 -23.97 1.84 19.85
N GLN A 515 -23.39 1.22 18.82
CA GLN A 515 -23.88 1.22 17.44
C GLN A 515 -23.84 -0.18 16.81
N ASP A 516 -24.67 -0.36 15.78
CA ASP A 516 -24.69 -1.58 14.98
C ASP A 516 -23.36 -1.81 14.26
N ARG A 517 -23.02 -3.09 14.04
CA ARG A 517 -21.76 -3.51 13.42
C ARG A 517 -22.01 -4.53 12.32
N ASN A 518 -21.37 -4.37 11.18
CA ASN A 518 -21.31 -5.45 10.20
C ASN A 518 -20.42 -6.57 10.78
N VAL A 519 -20.78 -7.82 10.52
CA VAL A 519 -20.06 -9.00 10.98
C VAL A 519 -19.64 -9.81 9.77
N TYR A 520 -18.36 -10.16 9.71
CA TYR A 520 -17.78 -10.97 8.67
C TYR A 520 -17.17 -12.23 9.30
N PRO A 521 -17.87 -13.37 9.30
CA PRO A 521 -17.23 -14.63 9.60
C PRO A 521 -16.11 -14.89 8.60
N ILE A 522 -14.90 -15.10 9.12
CA ILE A 522 -13.75 -15.49 8.34
C ILE A 522 -13.75 -17.01 8.27
N VAL A 523 -13.98 -17.53 7.07
CA VAL A 523 -14.19 -18.95 6.83
C VAL A 523 -13.12 -19.42 5.86
N ASN A 524 -12.46 -20.53 6.18
CA ASN A 524 -11.64 -21.25 5.21
C ASN A 524 -12.53 -22.18 4.39
N GLN A 525 -12.97 -21.67 3.25
CA GLN A 525 -13.81 -22.42 2.33
C GLN A 525 -12.96 -23.43 1.55
N THR A 526 -13.33 -24.70 1.61
CA THR A 526 -12.77 -25.72 0.70
C THR A 526 -13.35 -25.57 -0.71
N GLU A 527 -12.65 -26.06 -1.74
CA GLU A 527 -13.22 -26.12 -3.10
C GLU A 527 -14.52 -26.93 -3.15
N ALA A 528 -14.57 -28.05 -2.43
CA ALA A 528 -15.79 -28.86 -2.35
C ALA A 528 -16.86 -28.16 -1.50
N ALA A 529 -18.13 -28.32 -1.87
CA ALA A 529 -19.25 -27.85 -1.06
C ALA A 529 -19.28 -28.55 0.31
N SER A 530 -19.46 -27.76 1.38
CA SER A 530 -19.45 -28.24 2.77
C SER A 530 -20.61 -27.68 3.61
N GLY A 531 -21.79 -27.54 3.00
CA GLY A 531 -22.96 -26.95 3.65
C GLY A 531 -22.72 -25.48 4.03
N SER A 532 -23.41 -25.03 5.08
CA SER A 532 -23.41 -23.63 5.52
C SER A 532 -23.33 -23.49 7.04
N THR A 533 -23.05 -22.28 7.51
CA THR A 533 -23.18 -21.86 8.90
C THR A 533 -24.22 -20.75 8.99
N THR A 534 -25.27 -20.96 9.78
CA THR A 534 -26.27 -19.93 10.10
C THR A 534 -25.82 -19.14 11.33
N TRP A 535 -25.70 -17.82 11.19
CA TRP A 535 -25.23 -16.92 12.22
C TRP A 535 -26.39 -16.18 12.89
N THR A 536 -26.39 -16.16 14.23
CA THR A 536 -27.47 -15.59 15.03
C THR A 536 -26.95 -14.79 16.21
N THR A 537 -27.78 -13.88 16.72
CA THR A 537 -27.61 -13.22 18.02
C THR A 537 -28.92 -13.30 18.79
N GLY A 538 -28.94 -14.08 19.88
CA GLY A 538 -30.17 -14.42 20.59
C GLY A 538 -31.18 -15.12 19.71
N ARG A 539 -32.27 -14.44 19.33
CA ARG A 539 -33.32 -14.96 18.43
C ARG A 539 -33.26 -14.35 17.02
N THR A 540 -32.32 -13.46 16.77
CA THR A 540 -32.19 -12.73 15.51
C THR A 540 -31.18 -13.45 14.62
N THR A 541 -31.60 -13.86 13.44
CA THR A 541 -30.67 -14.34 12.40
C THR A 541 -29.96 -13.15 11.76
N LEU A 542 -28.64 -13.24 11.68
CA LEU A 542 -27.76 -12.25 11.03
C LEU A 542 -27.54 -12.59 9.56
N GLY A 543 -27.43 -13.87 9.22
CA GLY A 543 -27.26 -14.37 7.85
C GLY A 543 -26.68 -15.78 7.83
N ASP A 544 -26.29 -16.24 6.65
CA ASP A 544 -25.66 -17.54 6.42
C ASP A 544 -24.34 -17.37 5.65
N THR A 545 -23.35 -18.22 5.95
CA THR A 545 -22.10 -18.31 5.17
C THR A 545 -21.94 -19.72 4.63
N LEU A 546 -21.34 -19.86 3.44
CA LEU A 546 -20.91 -21.17 2.94
C LEU A 546 -19.65 -21.62 3.67
N ASN A 547 -19.57 -22.91 4.02
CA ASN A 547 -18.39 -23.47 4.68
C ASN A 547 -17.36 -24.04 3.70
N GLY A 548 -17.75 -24.18 2.43
CA GLY A 548 -16.94 -24.63 1.32
C GLY A 548 -17.42 -23.93 0.05
N ASP A 549 -17.26 -24.58 -1.10
CA ASP A 549 -17.61 -24.03 -2.41
C ASP A 549 -16.85 -22.72 -2.71
N ALA A 550 -15.54 -22.73 -2.45
CA ALA A 550 -14.66 -21.59 -2.73
C ALA A 550 -14.55 -21.26 -4.23
N GLY A 551 -15.02 -22.15 -5.11
CA GLY A 551 -14.69 -22.14 -6.53
C GLY A 551 -13.45 -22.99 -6.84
N GLY A 552 -13.09 -23.11 -8.12
CA GLY A 552 -11.89 -23.84 -8.50
C GLY A 552 -10.63 -23.03 -8.16
N GLN A 553 -9.62 -23.70 -7.60
CA GLN A 553 -8.34 -23.10 -7.20
C GLN A 553 -7.73 -22.21 -8.31
N GLY A 554 -7.55 -22.79 -9.50
CA GLY A 554 -6.94 -22.09 -10.64
C GLY A 554 -5.47 -21.75 -10.40
N ILE A 555 -5.10 -20.46 -10.43
CA ILE A 555 -3.70 -20.00 -10.36
C ILE A 555 -3.18 -19.73 -8.94
N THR A 556 -4.03 -19.89 -7.92
CA THR A 556 -3.62 -19.64 -6.54
C THR A 556 -2.68 -20.73 -6.02
N ASP A 557 -1.85 -20.39 -5.03
CA ASP A 557 -0.80 -21.29 -4.52
C ASP A 557 -1.36 -22.44 -3.63
N ALA A 558 -2.60 -22.34 -3.12
CA ALA A 558 -3.22 -23.36 -2.26
C ALA A 558 -4.71 -23.63 -2.64
N PRO A 559 -5.27 -24.82 -2.33
CA PRO A 559 -6.67 -25.07 -2.59
C PRO A 559 -7.57 -24.45 -1.52
N GLY A 560 -8.61 -23.74 -1.97
CA GLY A 560 -9.59 -23.12 -1.09
C GLY A 560 -9.14 -21.75 -0.60
N LYS A 561 -10.02 -21.07 0.13
CA LYS A 561 -9.90 -19.64 0.39
C LYS A 561 -10.30 -19.26 1.80
N LEU A 562 -9.42 -18.55 2.50
CA LEU A 562 -9.67 -17.98 3.82
C LEU A 562 -10.21 -16.54 3.70
N SER A 563 -11.53 -16.38 3.64
CA SER A 563 -12.15 -15.06 3.36
C SER A 563 -13.14 -14.59 4.44
N PRO A 564 -13.19 -13.28 4.72
CA PRO A 564 -14.31 -12.66 5.42
C PRO A 564 -15.56 -12.65 4.54
N LEU A 565 -16.66 -13.23 5.02
CA LEU A 565 -17.92 -13.34 4.29
C LEU A 565 -18.99 -12.41 4.89
N SER A 566 -19.69 -11.64 4.08
CA SER A 566 -20.73 -10.72 4.54
C SER A 566 -21.99 -11.44 5.05
N LEU A 567 -22.60 -10.93 6.11
CA LEU A 567 -23.93 -11.35 6.56
C LEU A 567 -25.00 -10.35 6.12
N ASP A 568 -26.25 -10.81 5.98
CA ASP A 568 -27.39 -10.00 5.51
C ASP A 568 -27.77 -8.84 6.45
N ARG A 569 -27.46 -8.97 7.74
CA ARG A 569 -27.82 -8.00 8.77
C ARG A 569 -26.67 -7.70 9.70
N ALA A 570 -26.55 -6.43 10.06
CA ALA A 570 -25.65 -5.98 11.11
C ALA A 570 -26.05 -6.56 12.48
N LEU A 571 -25.03 -6.80 13.31
CA LEU A 571 -25.14 -7.09 14.72
C LEU A 571 -25.60 -5.83 15.47
N PRO A 572 -26.74 -5.86 16.19
CA PRO A 572 -27.19 -4.71 16.96
C PRO A 572 -26.16 -4.28 18.02
N GLY A 573 -25.99 -2.97 18.25
CA GLY A 573 -24.91 -2.48 19.12
C GLY A 573 -24.82 -3.14 20.51
N GLY A 574 -25.95 -3.29 21.20
CA GLY A 574 -26.00 -3.91 22.52
C GLY A 574 -25.81 -5.43 22.56
N ALA A 575 -25.67 -6.09 21.42
CA ALA A 575 -25.44 -7.52 21.37
C ALA A 575 -23.98 -7.87 21.72
N THR A 576 -23.82 -8.83 22.63
CA THR A 576 -22.50 -9.27 23.14
C THR A 576 -22.19 -10.73 22.82
N ASN A 577 -23.02 -11.37 21.98
CA ASN A 577 -22.82 -12.75 21.58
C ASN A 577 -23.28 -12.97 20.13
N VAL A 578 -22.50 -13.77 19.41
CA VAL A 578 -22.80 -14.29 18.07
C VAL A 578 -22.66 -15.80 18.10
N THR A 579 -23.63 -16.53 17.55
CA THR A 579 -23.64 -17.99 17.51
C THR A 579 -23.80 -18.48 16.09
N GLY A 580 -22.84 -19.26 15.60
CA GLY A 580 -22.90 -20.00 14.34
C GLY A 580 -23.39 -21.43 14.56
N THR A 581 -24.33 -21.91 13.75
CA THR A 581 -24.78 -23.31 13.72
C THR A 581 -24.51 -23.90 12.35
N THR A 582 -23.77 -25.00 12.29
CA THR A 582 -23.28 -25.58 11.03
C THR A 582 -24.22 -26.67 10.50
N THR A 583 -24.34 -26.78 9.17
CA THR A 583 -25.02 -27.89 8.48
C THR A 583 -24.04 -28.85 7.79
N GLY A 584 -22.76 -28.48 7.74
CA GLY A 584 -21.65 -29.27 7.23
C GLY A 584 -20.35 -28.99 8.01
N ALA A 585 -19.23 -29.53 7.55
CA ALA A 585 -17.95 -29.24 8.19
C ALA A 585 -17.54 -27.78 7.92
N ALA A 586 -17.00 -27.09 8.91
CA ALA A 586 -16.57 -25.70 8.79
C ALA A 586 -15.24 -25.46 9.51
N ALA A 587 -14.40 -24.61 8.94
CA ALA A 587 -13.20 -24.09 9.57
C ALA A 587 -13.35 -22.57 9.69
N ILE A 588 -13.67 -22.10 10.89
CA ILE A 588 -13.93 -20.70 11.19
C ILE A 588 -12.69 -20.13 11.88
N ASP A 589 -12.07 -19.12 11.28
CA ASP A 589 -10.88 -18.43 11.80
C ASP A 589 -11.28 -17.42 12.88
N ALA A 590 -12.15 -16.48 12.52
CA ALA A 590 -12.56 -15.41 13.41
C ALA A 590 -13.88 -14.77 12.97
N LEU A 591 -14.40 -13.86 13.79
CA LEU A 591 -15.35 -12.83 13.35
C LEU A 591 -14.61 -11.49 13.22
N LEU A 592 -14.60 -10.94 12.02
CA LEU A 592 -14.21 -9.55 11.80
C LEU A 592 -15.45 -8.65 11.99
N LEU A 593 -15.35 -7.67 12.89
CA LEU A 593 -16.43 -6.74 13.22
C LEU A 593 -16.08 -5.35 12.72
N GLN A 594 -17.00 -4.73 11.97
CA GLN A 594 -16.87 -3.37 11.45
C GLN A 594 -17.99 -2.49 12.02
N PRO A 595 -17.68 -1.46 12.82
CA PRO A 595 -18.66 -0.43 13.18
C PRO A 595 -19.28 0.20 11.95
N GLN A 596 -20.61 0.35 11.92
CA GLN A 596 -21.27 1.01 10.80
C GLN A 596 -20.82 2.47 10.64
N ILE A 597 -20.40 3.11 11.73
CA ILE A 597 -19.67 4.37 11.72
C ILE A 597 -18.36 4.19 12.48
N SER A 598 -17.28 4.07 11.72
CA SER A 598 -15.92 4.01 12.26
C SER A 598 -15.35 5.42 12.45
N THR A 599 -14.35 5.58 13.33
CA THR A 599 -13.75 6.90 13.60
C THR A 599 -12.24 6.90 13.67
N VAL A 600 -11.62 7.98 13.20
CA VAL A 600 -10.22 8.33 13.43
C VAL A 600 -10.19 9.72 14.06
N ALA A 601 -9.76 9.81 15.32
CA ALA A 601 -9.57 11.09 16.00
C ALA A 601 -8.08 11.44 16.03
N VAL A 602 -7.75 12.63 15.55
CA VAL A 602 -6.39 13.18 15.47
C VAL A 602 -6.34 14.54 16.13
N SER A 603 -5.15 14.91 16.61
CA SER A 603 -4.86 16.23 17.17
C SER A 603 -3.48 16.72 16.73
N GLY A 604 -3.19 17.97 17.08
CA GLY A 604 -1.91 18.62 16.84
C GLY A 604 -2.09 20.14 16.81
N ALA A 605 -1.14 20.86 16.21
CA ALA A 605 -1.22 22.31 16.07
C ALA A 605 -2.43 22.80 15.23
N GLY A 606 -2.98 21.94 14.37
CA GLY A 606 -4.19 22.20 13.59
C GLY A 606 -5.51 22.09 14.38
N GLY A 607 -5.44 21.62 15.63
CA GLY A 607 -6.60 21.39 16.51
C GLY A 607 -7.16 19.97 16.41
N ASP A 608 -8.22 19.72 17.19
CA ASP A 608 -8.83 18.39 17.31
C ASP A 608 -9.78 18.14 16.14
N SER A 609 -9.54 17.04 15.42
CA SER A 609 -10.39 16.58 14.32
C SER A 609 -10.76 15.11 14.44
N THR A 610 -11.99 14.78 14.05
CA THR A 610 -12.49 13.40 13.98
C THR A 610 -13.03 13.12 12.58
N LEU A 611 -12.45 12.13 11.91
CA LEU A 611 -12.99 11.53 10.70
C LEU A 611 -14.02 10.47 11.10
N TYR A 612 -15.23 10.56 10.56
CA TYR A 612 -16.27 9.54 10.64
C TYR A 612 -16.39 8.82 9.30
N VAL A 613 -16.38 7.49 9.29
CA VAL A 613 -16.35 6.66 8.08
C VAL A 613 -17.57 5.75 8.07
N SER A 614 -18.34 5.75 6.98
CA SER A 614 -19.59 5.00 6.85
C SER A 614 -19.39 3.66 6.17
N ALA A 615 -19.81 2.59 6.84
CA ALA A 615 -19.87 1.23 6.31
C ALA A 615 -21.31 0.75 6.10
N THR A 616 -22.23 1.68 5.85
CA THR A 616 -23.66 1.40 5.68
C THR A 616 -24.23 2.07 4.44
N THR A 617 -25.31 1.50 3.91
CA THR A 617 -26.08 2.02 2.78
C THR A 617 -27.08 3.11 3.18
N GLU A 618 -27.18 3.43 4.48
CA GLU A 618 -28.08 4.44 5.01
C GLU A 618 -27.31 5.68 5.50
N THR A 619 -27.94 6.86 5.41
CA THR A 619 -27.40 8.05 6.07
C THR A 619 -27.45 7.87 7.58
N ARG A 620 -26.34 8.12 8.26
CA ARG A 620 -26.25 8.07 9.73
C ARG A 620 -26.08 9.45 10.33
N THR A 621 -26.42 9.56 11.60
CA THR A 621 -26.26 10.79 12.37
C THR A 621 -25.64 10.47 13.72
N GLN A 622 -24.55 11.15 14.05
CA GLN A 622 -23.84 11.02 15.31
C GLN A 622 -24.03 12.28 16.17
N GLN A 623 -24.13 12.08 17.48
CA GLN A 623 -24.13 13.17 18.45
C GLN A 623 -22.73 13.35 19.01
N VAL A 624 -22.23 14.57 18.95
CA VAL A 624 -20.89 14.96 19.38
C VAL A 624 -21.03 16.04 20.44
N ALA A 625 -20.37 15.83 21.57
CA ALA A 625 -20.28 16.85 22.60
C ALA A 625 -19.45 18.02 22.09
N VAL A 626 -20.05 19.21 22.01
CA VAL A 626 -19.35 20.45 21.67
C VAL A 626 -19.04 21.19 22.97
N PRO A 627 -17.78 21.26 23.41
CA PRO A 627 -17.43 21.93 24.66
C PRO A 627 -17.80 23.43 24.65
N ASN A 628 -18.07 23.98 25.82
CA ASN A 628 -18.33 25.42 25.95
C ASN A 628 -17.15 26.24 25.41
N GLY A 629 -17.44 27.18 24.52
CA GLY A 629 -16.42 28.00 23.86
C GLY A 629 -15.84 27.41 22.58
N PHE A 630 -16.36 26.28 22.09
CA PHE A 630 -16.00 25.71 20.79
C PHE A 630 -17.14 25.84 19.77
N VAL A 631 -16.80 25.68 18.49
CA VAL A 631 -17.71 25.52 17.36
C VAL A 631 -17.36 24.23 16.65
N LEU A 632 -18.40 23.46 16.30
CA LEU A 632 -18.26 22.29 15.44
C LEU A 632 -18.33 22.75 13.99
N THR A 633 -17.31 22.41 13.21
CA THR A 633 -17.32 22.51 11.76
C THR A 633 -17.29 21.11 11.18
N GLN A 634 -18.13 20.81 10.20
CA GLN A 634 -18.13 19.51 9.53
C GLN A 634 -18.01 19.67 8.02
N ARG A 635 -17.29 18.74 7.38
CA ARG A 635 -17.18 18.61 5.93
C ARG A 635 -17.54 17.19 5.57
N GLY A 636 -18.71 17.02 4.95
CA GLY A 636 -19.26 15.71 4.59
C GLY A 636 -19.01 15.38 3.12
N TYR A 637 -18.61 14.14 2.87
CA TYR A 637 -18.27 13.61 1.55
C TYR A 637 -19.03 12.30 1.31
N ASP A 638 -19.43 12.06 0.05
CA ASP A 638 -20.04 10.79 -0.35
C ASP A 638 -18.98 9.71 -0.63
N ALA A 639 -19.42 8.53 -1.07
CA ALA A 639 -18.55 7.39 -1.40
C ALA A 639 -17.64 7.62 -2.62
N THR A 640 -17.67 8.81 -3.22
CA THR A 640 -16.75 9.24 -4.30
C THR A 640 -15.82 10.36 -3.87
N GLY A 641 -15.85 10.77 -2.59
CA GLY A 641 -15.08 11.89 -2.07
C GLY A 641 -15.63 13.26 -2.49
N GLN A 642 -16.82 13.32 -3.10
CA GLN A 642 -17.49 14.55 -3.50
C GLN A 642 -18.23 15.18 -2.32
N ALA A 643 -18.22 16.51 -2.25
CA ALA A 643 -18.87 17.23 -1.17
C ALA A 643 -20.39 17.01 -1.18
N VAL A 644 -20.95 16.61 -0.04
CA VAL A 644 -22.39 16.46 0.12
C VAL A 644 -23.00 17.83 0.35
N ALA A 645 -23.93 18.25 -0.50
CA ALA A 645 -24.58 19.55 -0.39
C ALA A 645 -25.27 19.72 0.97
N GLU A 646 -24.89 20.76 1.71
CA GLU A 646 -25.62 21.19 2.89
C GLU A 646 -27.05 21.54 2.49
N ARG A 647 -28.06 20.86 3.06
CA ARG A 647 -29.46 21.18 2.75
C ARG A 647 -29.78 22.60 3.21
N ALA A 648 -30.03 23.49 2.25
CA ALA A 648 -30.44 24.88 2.49
C ALA A 648 -31.66 24.93 3.43
N GLY A 649 -31.50 25.55 4.60
CA GLY A 649 -32.54 25.68 5.63
C GLY A 649 -32.18 25.06 6.98
N GLN A 650 -31.10 24.30 7.07
CA GLN A 650 -30.61 23.71 8.32
C GLN A 650 -29.64 24.65 9.09
N LYS A 651 -30.02 25.93 9.25
CA LYS A 651 -29.31 26.88 10.12
C LYS A 651 -29.42 26.45 11.59
N GLY A 652 -28.55 25.54 12.05
CA GLY A 652 -28.55 25.07 13.44
C GLY A 652 -27.72 23.83 13.79
N HIS A 653 -27.11 23.12 12.83
CA HIS A 653 -26.36 21.88 13.12
C HIS A 653 -25.04 22.13 13.84
N ASP A 654 -24.34 23.20 13.47
CA ASP A 654 -23.06 23.60 14.10
C ASP A 654 -23.21 23.95 15.59
N ARG A 655 -24.45 24.22 16.05
CA ARG A 655 -24.78 24.49 17.45
C ARG A 655 -25.40 23.31 18.19
N ALA A 656 -25.86 22.28 17.47
CA ALA A 656 -26.59 21.15 18.04
C ALA A 656 -25.70 19.91 18.26
N GLY A 657 -24.41 19.95 17.90
CA GLY A 657 -23.49 18.83 18.07
C GLY A 657 -23.82 17.63 17.17
N ARG A 658 -24.45 17.86 16.02
CA ARG A 658 -24.98 16.78 15.18
C ARG A 658 -24.17 16.63 13.89
N VAL A 659 -23.58 15.46 13.70
CA VAL A 659 -22.75 15.10 12.53
C VAL A 659 -23.55 14.18 11.63
N THR A 660 -23.65 14.51 10.34
CA THR A 660 -24.36 13.68 9.35
C THR A 660 -23.35 13.00 8.43
N ILE A 661 -23.45 11.68 8.28
CA ILE A 661 -22.52 10.89 7.48
C ILE A 661 -23.30 10.22 6.34
N ALA A 662 -22.85 10.43 5.10
CA ALA A 662 -23.46 9.84 3.92
C ALA A 662 -23.22 8.33 3.82
N PRO A 663 -24.10 7.57 3.15
CA PRO A 663 -23.87 6.15 2.86
C PRO A 663 -22.53 5.92 2.16
N GLY A 664 -21.72 4.99 2.66
CA GLY A 664 -20.39 4.66 2.12
C GLY A 664 -19.37 5.80 2.08
N GLY A 665 -19.74 7.01 2.52
CA GLY A 665 -18.88 8.19 2.51
C GLY A 665 -18.22 8.43 3.87
N PHE A 666 -17.69 9.64 4.03
CA PHE A 666 -17.01 10.04 5.26
C PHE A 666 -17.29 11.49 5.61
N THR A 667 -17.05 11.88 6.85
CA THR A 667 -17.25 13.26 7.31
C THR A 667 -16.14 13.64 8.27
N LEU A 668 -15.42 14.71 7.94
CA LEU A 668 -14.40 15.26 8.81
C LEU A 668 -15.03 16.35 9.68
N VAL A 669 -14.83 16.25 10.99
CA VAL A 669 -15.33 17.18 11.98
C VAL A 669 -14.16 17.81 12.70
N THR A 670 -14.14 19.13 12.82
CA THR A 670 -13.12 19.86 13.57
C THR A 670 -13.78 20.71 14.64
N LEU A 671 -13.22 20.67 15.85
CA LEU A 671 -13.62 21.53 16.96
C LEU A 671 -12.67 22.72 17.06
N THR A 672 -13.16 23.90 16.72
CA THR A 672 -12.37 25.14 16.80
C THR A 672 -12.82 25.99 17.97
N ARG A 673 -11.87 26.62 18.66
CA ARG A 673 -12.16 27.54 19.77
C ARG A 673 -12.72 28.85 19.23
N ARG A 674 -13.76 29.38 19.89
CA ARG A 674 -14.37 30.69 19.58
C ARG A 674 -13.50 31.88 19.94
#